data_AF-A0AAQ0BTQ3-F1
#
_entry.id   AF-A0AAQ0BTQ3-F1
#
_cell.length_a   1.000
_cell.length_b   1.000
_cell.length_c   1.000
_cell.angle_alpha   90.00
_cell.angle_beta   90.00
_cell.angle_gamma   90.00
#
_symmetry.space_group_name_H-M   'P 1'
#
loop_
_entity.id
_entity.type
_entity.pdbx_description
1 polymer ?
#
loop_
_entity_poly.entity_id
_entity_poly.type
_entity_poly.pdbx_seq_one_letter_code
_entity_poly.pdbx_strand_id
1 'polypeptide(L)'
;MVTQSRRDFLKFSAGLAGATAATTLVPESIRRALAIEPATVTGTIQDVQHIVVFMQENRSFDHYLGHLSGVRGYNDRFPVTLPNGKPVWFQPRQEDPSKVIAPFRYDTTNPNWNAQCIGGLPHTWVTTHSAIDHGRAGQWAAQKTNMTMGYHQREDVPFHYALADAFTVCDQYFCSIPGNTHPNRMYLMTGMVDPLATGGGPLLDNVDYIDNQFEPNQLRNPLTWTTYPERLEAAGISWQVYQQGTNFDNFTGNYGTNMLAAFQNFVNAPAGSSLQQRGMSTRNIAQLKADVQAGALPQVSWLLPPAAYSEHPKYTPLYGAYYISTILDALTSNPDVWSKTVLFIMYDENDGLFDHVVPPQAPTYVSTPPVNVGASTVDISLERHTVVPPQEVGTFTADTLPYGLGPRVPMFVVSPWSKGGFVSSQVFDHTSVLQFIERRFGVTEPNISPWRRAVCGDLTSTLDFTKSDATFPSLPSTSNYVAQADLQCSRATAQTAPAASTATPSIAAQEPGTRLSRPTPYELHVNGQLTSAGYTITFASSGTQGAHFWVYTNDSTALPRSYTVEAGKQLSDTWALDAGSGYAIHVYGPNGYFRRFLGAASGEAAAHPDLTTCYDVANGNVYVTLANGGTQPITVTATDLAYGQAPRSLTVPAGQSLEAHWDLSCSSQWYDLQFTIPDNPSWLRRIAGRVENGRVTTTDPAATAPVTKAI
;
A
#
# COMPACT_ATOMS: atom_id res chain seq x y z
N MET A 1 10.03 39.62 -28.35
CA MET A 1 9.61 40.60 -27.32
C MET A 1 8.09 40.67 -27.39
N VAL A 2 7.38 39.82 -26.63
CA VAL A 2 5.91 39.78 -26.64
C VAL A 2 5.46 40.22 -25.26
N THR A 3 4.90 41.43 -25.21
CA THR A 3 4.36 42.07 -24.02
C THR A 3 3.02 41.42 -23.65
N GLN A 4 2.96 40.73 -22.51
CA GLN A 4 1.71 40.32 -21.89
C GLN A 4 1.01 41.55 -21.30
N SER A 5 -0.29 41.72 -21.58
CA SER A 5 -1.05 42.89 -21.16
C SER A 5 -1.62 42.72 -19.75
N ARG A 6 -1.77 43.83 -18.99
CA ARG A 6 -2.42 43.89 -17.67
C ARG A 6 -3.83 43.27 -17.62
N ARG A 7 -4.47 43.04 -18.77
CA ARG A 7 -5.81 42.43 -18.87
C ARG A 7 -5.79 40.90 -18.77
N ASP A 8 -4.67 40.26 -19.13
CA ASP A 8 -4.50 38.80 -19.00
C ASP A 8 -4.12 38.42 -17.56
N PHE A 9 -3.37 39.30 -16.88
CA PHE A 9 -3.11 39.18 -15.44
C PHE A 9 -4.40 39.22 -14.62
N LEU A 10 -5.31 40.16 -14.92
CA LEU A 10 -6.59 40.29 -14.20
C LEU A 10 -7.58 39.14 -14.49
N LYS A 11 -7.46 38.43 -15.62
CA LYS A 11 -8.25 37.20 -15.88
C LYS A 11 -7.72 35.99 -15.09
N PHE A 12 -6.42 35.95 -14.81
CA PHE A 12 -5.84 34.96 -13.89
C PHE A 12 -6.21 35.28 -12.41
N SER A 13 -6.39 36.56 -12.07
CA SER A 13 -6.80 36.98 -10.71
C SER A 13 -8.30 36.86 -10.42
N ALA A 14 -9.17 36.93 -11.45
CA ALA A 14 -10.62 36.94 -11.25
C ALA A 14 -11.25 35.54 -11.07
N GLY A 15 -10.51 34.45 -11.29
CA GLY A 15 -10.95 33.09 -10.98
C GLY A 15 -10.95 32.75 -9.48
N LEU A 16 -10.42 33.63 -8.63
CA LEU A 16 -10.29 33.43 -7.18
C LEU A 16 -11.28 34.24 -6.34
N ALA A 17 -12.16 35.04 -6.94
CA ALA A 17 -13.03 35.98 -6.21
C ALA A 17 -14.47 35.47 -5.96
N GLY A 18 -14.73 34.17 -6.14
CA GLY A 18 -16.07 33.59 -6.11
C GLY A 18 -16.24 32.37 -5.20
N ALA A 19 -15.60 32.34 -4.02
CA ALA A 19 -15.91 31.39 -2.95
C ALA A 19 -15.38 31.89 -1.61
N THR A 20 -16.17 32.70 -0.89
CA THR A 20 -15.99 32.85 0.56
C THR A 20 -16.57 31.61 1.25
N ALA A 21 -15.83 30.51 1.22
CA ALA A 21 -16.01 29.35 2.09
C ALA A 21 -14.84 29.32 3.09
N ALA A 22 -15.14 28.95 4.34
CA ALA A 22 -14.28 29.07 5.51
C ALA A 22 -12.78 28.73 5.28
N THR A 23 -11.90 29.71 5.50
CA THR A 23 -10.46 29.50 5.60
C THR A 23 -10.14 28.75 6.90
N THR A 24 -9.78 27.48 6.79
CA THR A 24 -9.41 26.58 7.89
C THR A 24 -7.93 26.77 8.29
N LEU A 25 -7.59 26.67 9.60
CA LEU A 25 -6.24 26.90 10.21
C LEU A 25 -5.49 25.63 10.72
N VAL A 26 -4.22 25.37 10.34
CA VAL A 26 -3.41 24.13 10.66
C VAL A 26 -3.32 23.85 12.17
N PRO A 27 -3.30 22.58 12.64
CA PRO A 27 -2.97 22.28 14.04
C PRO A 27 -1.57 22.78 14.39
N GLU A 28 -1.41 23.35 15.58
CA GLU A 28 -0.12 23.92 16.01
C GLU A 28 1.03 22.89 15.94
N SER A 29 0.74 21.62 16.20
CA SER A 29 1.71 20.52 16.14
C SER A 29 2.35 20.35 14.76
N ILE A 30 1.55 20.32 13.70
CA ILE A 30 2.03 20.18 12.31
C ILE A 30 2.80 21.43 11.88
N ARG A 31 2.33 22.63 12.25
CA ARG A 31 3.04 23.87 11.93
C ARG A 31 4.44 23.90 12.54
N ARG A 32 4.56 23.49 13.81
CA ARG A 32 5.86 23.37 14.49
C ARG A 32 6.74 22.31 13.83
N ALA A 33 6.18 21.15 13.47
CA ALA A 33 6.89 20.09 12.76
C ALA A 33 7.49 20.56 11.43
N LEU A 34 6.71 21.32 10.65
CA LEU A 34 7.13 21.87 9.36
C LEU A 34 8.19 22.98 9.51
N ALA A 35 8.20 23.73 10.61
CA ALA A 35 9.09 24.88 10.80
C ALA A 35 10.54 24.50 11.14
N ILE A 36 10.79 23.25 11.50
CA ILE A 36 12.10 22.78 11.94
C ILE A 36 12.78 22.05 10.78
N GLU A 37 13.99 22.47 10.46
CA GLU A 37 14.78 21.84 9.40
C GLU A 37 15.47 20.56 9.86
N PRO A 38 15.77 19.62 8.93
CA PRO A 38 16.54 18.45 9.26
C PRO A 38 17.95 18.81 9.74
N ALA A 39 18.45 18.07 10.72
CA ALA A 39 19.85 18.12 11.10
C ALA A 39 20.64 17.29 10.08
N THR A 40 21.25 17.96 9.11
CA THR A 40 22.04 17.30 8.07
C THR A 40 23.52 17.33 8.43
N VAL A 41 24.10 16.16 8.71
CA VAL A 41 25.53 15.98 8.98
C VAL A 41 26.20 15.21 7.86
N THR A 42 25.60 14.10 7.44
CA THR A 42 26.10 13.19 6.41
C THR A 42 25.31 13.29 5.11
N GLY A 43 24.08 13.79 5.14
CA GLY A 43 23.16 13.75 3.99
C GLY A 43 22.66 12.34 3.69
N THR A 44 22.66 11.45 4.70
CA THR A 44 22.25 10.04 4.57
C THR A 44 21.35 9.64 5.73
N ILE A 45 20.86 8.39 5.71
CA ILE A 45 20.08 7.81 6.82
C ILE A 45 20.78 7.94 8.19
N GLN A 46 22.11 8.04 8.23
CA GLN A 46 22.86 8.18 9.49
C GLN A 46 22.50 9.44 10.28
N ASP A 47 21.91 10.44 9.63
CA ASP A 47 21.47 11.69 10.27
C ASP A 47 20.21 11.50 11.13
N VAL A 48 19.42 10.44 10.89
CA VAL A 48 18.33 10.04 11.78
C VAL A 48 18.93 9.63 13.12
N GLN A 49 18.41 10.10 14.26
CA GLN A 49 18.81 9.61 15.59
C GLN A 49 17.67 8.92 16.31
N HIS A 50 16.42 9.26 15.97
CA HIS A 50 15.23 8.71 16.60
C HIS A 50 14.24 8.23 15.55
N ILE A 51 13.82 6.97 15.69
CA ILE A 51 12.77 6.35 14.89
C ILE A 51 11.58 6.12 15.80
N VAL A 52 10.45 6.76 15.50
CA VAL A 52 9.23 6.69 16.28
C VAL A 52 8.18 5.96 15.44
N VAL A 53 7.61 4.88 15.97
CA VAL A 53 6.67 4.01 15.27
C VAL A 53 5.33 4.08 15.98
N PHE A 54 4.28 4.53 15.27
CA PHE A 54 2.92 4.61 15.78
C PHE A 54 1.97 3.86 14.84
N MET A 55 1.29 2.84 15.37
CA MET A 55 0.35 2.02 14.60
C MET A 55 -1.06 2.13 15.20
N GLN A 56 -1.97 2.70 14.41
CA GLN A 56 -3.41 2.77 14.64
C GLN A 56 -4.13 1.50 14.14
N GLU A 57 -5.45 1.52 14.24
CA GLU A 57 -6.43 0.48 13.93
C GLU A 57 -7.64 1.15 13.25
N ASN A 58 -8.51 0.53 12.46
CA ASN A 58 -8.30 -0.48 11.45
C ASN A 58 -8.83 0.19 10.15
N ARG A 59 -7.99 0.54 9.17
CA ARG A 59 -8.40 1.39 8.02
C ARG A 59 -7.72 0.98 6.73
N SER A 60 -8.50 0.78 5.66
CA SER A 60 -7.93 0.60 4.32
C SER A 60 -7.41 1.91 3.74
N PHE A 61 -6.47 1.82 2.79
CA PHE A 61 -5.96 3.00 2.10
C PHE A 61 -7.07 3.71 1.32
N ASP A 62 -7.83 3.00 0.48
CA ASP A 62 -8.92 3.63 -0.29
C ASP A 62 -10.01 4.26 0.59
N HIS A 63 -10.27 3.68 1.77
CA HIS A 63 -11.24 4.23 2.70
C HIS A 63 -10.83 5.61 3.24
N TYR A 64 -9.54 5.87 3.51
CA TYR A 64 -9.10 7.19 3.98
C TYR A 64 -8.61 8.09 2.85
N LEU A 65 -7.76 7.57 1.98
CA LEU A 65 -6.94 8.38 1.07
C LEU A 65 -7.20 8.08 -0.40
N GLY A 66 -8.13 7.16 -0.73
CA GLY A 66 -8.46 6.83 -2.12
C GLY A 66 -8.94 8.04 -2.94
N HIS A 67 -9.50 9.07 -2.29
CA HIS A 67 -9.93 10.32 -2.92
C HIS A 67 -8.89 11.45 -2.86
N LEU A 68 -7.72 11.24 -2.25
CA LEU A 68 -6.65 12.23 -2.18
C LEU A 68 -6.06 12.51 -3.58
N SER A 69 -5.79 13.77 -3.91
CA SER A 69 -5.18 14.11 -5.20
C SER A 69 -3.83 13.42 -5.39
N GLY A 70 -3.56 12.88 -6.58
CA GLY A 70 -2.25 12.34 -6.95
C GLY A 70 -1.82 11.05 -6.26
N VAL A 71 -2.69 10.29 -5.57
CA VAL A 71 -2.38 8.90 -5.16
C VAL A 71 -3.03 7.91 -6.12
N ARG A 72 -2.54 6.66 -6.14
CA ARG A 72 -3.24 5.56 -6.81
C ARG A 72 -4.50 5.17 -6.01
N GLY A 73 -5.62 5.82 -6.35
CA GLY A 73 -6.91 5.67 -5.67
C GLY A 73 -8.05 5.42 -6.66
N TYR A 74 -9.18 6.09 -6.46
CA TYR A 74 -10.39 5.90 -7.27
C TYR A 74 -10.23 6.31 -8.76
N ASN A 75 -9.16 7.02 -9.12
CA ASN A 75 -8.78 7.35 -10.50
C ASN A 75 -7.79 6.35 -11.13
N ASP A 76 -7.51 5.20 -10.50
CA ASP A 76 -6.62 4.19 -11.08
C ASP A 76 -7.09 3.83 -12.49
N ARG A 77 -6.12 3.85 -13.42
CA ARG A 77 -6.31 3.59 -14.84
C ARG A 77 -6.33 2.09 -15.16
N PHE A 78 -5.82 1.27 -14.24
CA PHE A 78 -5.69 -0.18 -14.40
C PHE A 78 -6.30 -0.96 -13.22
N PRO A 79 -7.57 -0.71 -12.83
CA PRO A 79 -8.24 -1.57 -11.86
C PRO A 79 -8.45 -2.96 -12.48
N VAL A 80 -8.37 -4.01 -11.66
CA VAL A 80 -8.59 -5.38 -12.14
C VAL A 80 -10.05 -5.57 -12.59
N THR A 81 -10.23 -6.42 -13.61
CA THR A 81 -11.56 -6.80 -14.11
C THR A 81 -12.07 -8.02 -13.35
N LEU A 82 -13.25 -7.91 -12.76
CA LEU A 82 -13.92 -9.00 -12.05
C LEU A 82 -14.46 -10.05 -13.04
N PRO A 83 -14.74 -11.29 -12.57
CA PRO A 83 -15.35 -12.33 -13.40
C PRO A 83 -16.68 -11.94 -14.09
N ASN A 84 -17.41 -10.96 -13.53
CA ASN A 84 -18.65 -10.43 -14.10
C ASN A 84 -18.41 -9.37 -15.22
N GLY A 85 -17.15 -9.13 -15.61
CA GLY A 85 -16.75 -8.18 -16.65
C GLY A 85 -16.78 -6.70 -16.21
N LYS A 86 -16.99 -6.42 -14.92
CA LYS A 86 -16.92 -5.06 -14.37
C LYS A 86 -15.56 -4.80 -13.73
N PRO A 87 -15.08 -3.55 -13.67
CA PRO A 87 -13.96 -3.18 -12.81
C PRO A 87 -14.25 -3.51 -11.33
N VAL A 88 -13.18 -3.75 -10.55
CA VAL A 88 -13.22 -4.10 -9.12
C VAL A 88 -14.07 -3.18 -8.25
N TRP A 89 -14.33 -1.95 -8.68
CA TRP A 89 -15.23 -1.02 -7.99
C TRP A 89 -16.66 -1.54 -7.82
N PHE A 90 -17.13 -2.41 -8.73
CA PHE A 90 -18.53 -2.85 -8.75
C PHE A 90 -18.67 -4.26 -8.17
N GLN A 91 -18.66 -4.33 -6.84
CA GLN A 91 -18.74 -5.59 -6.10
C GLN A 91 -20.17 -6.17 -6.12
N PRO A 92 -20.35 -7.49 -6.27
CA PRO A 92 -21.64 -8.14 -6.06
C PRO A 92 -22.20 -7.85 -4.67
N ARG A 93 -23.49 -7.53 -4.57
CA ARG A 93 -24.11 -7.22 -3.27
C ARG A 93 -24.29 -8.48 -2.42
N GLN A 94 -24.21 -8.31 -1.10
CA GLN A 94 -24.34 -9.41 -0.15
C GLN A 94 -25.71 -10.08 -0.20
N GLU A 95 -26.78 -9.29 -0.31
CA GLU A 95 -28.17 -9.76 -0.32
C GLU A 95 -28.64 -10.32 -1.67
N ASP A 96 -27.96 -9.94 -2.76
CA ASP A 96 -28.31 -10.30 -4.13
C ASP A 96 -27.09 -10.14 -5.06
N PRO A 97 -26.34 -11.22 -5.34
CA PRO A 97 -25.10 -11.15 -6.12
C PRO A 97 -25.33 -10.82 -7.60
N SER A 98 -26.58 -10.79 -8.08
CA SER A 98 -26.91 -10.32 -9.43
C SER A 98 -26.85 -8.79 -9.56
N LYS A 99 -26.86 -8.08 -8.42
CA LYS A 99 -26.76 -6.63 -8.33
C LYS A 99 -25.37 -6.24 -7.84
N VAL A 100 -24.99 -5.01 -8.13
CA VAL A 100 -23.68 -4.46 -7.72
C VAL A 100 -23.82 -3.30 -6.74
N ILE A 101 -22.80 -3.12 -5.91
CA ILE A 101 -22.58 -1.94 -5.09
C ILE A 101 -21.25 -1.29 -5.52
N ALA A 102 -21.25 0.05 -5.58
CA ALA A 102 -20.05 0.85 -5.81
C ALA A 102 -19.64 1.55 -4.50
N PRO A 103 -18.39 2.03 -4.42
CA PRO A 103 -17.93 2.85 -3.33
C PRO A 103 -18.88 4.00 -3.00
N PHE A 104 -19.14 4.25 -1.72
CA PHE A 104 -20.00 5.35 -1.26
C PHE A 104 -19.42 6.07 -0.04
N ARG A 105 -19.71 7.37 0.06
CA ARG A 105 -19.14 8.22 1.11
C ARG A 105 -19.80 7.92 2.47
N TYR A 106 -18.97 7.75 3.49
CA TYR A 106 -19.31 7.89 4.90
C TYR A 106 -19.27 9.39 5.25
N ASP A 107 -20.37 10.07 4.92
CA ASP A 107 -20.48 11.52 4.98
C ASP A 107 -20.68 12.01 6.41
N THR A 108 -19.61 12.53 7.01
CA THR A 108 -19.61 13.06 8.37
C THR A 108 -20.25 14.44 8.48
N THR A 109 -20.41 15.13 7.35
CA THR A 109 -20.96 16.49 7.27
C THR A 109 -22.48 16.48 7.32
N ASN A 110 -23.10 15.36 6.97
CA ASN A 110 -24.55 15.21 7.05
C ASN A 110 -25.01 15.12 8.51
N PRO A 111 -25.80 16.07 9.02
CA PRO A 111 -26.17 16.13 10.44
C PRO A 111 -27.09 14.98 10.88
N ASN A 112 -27.65 14.23 9.94
CA ASN A 112 -28.62 13.17 10.22
C ASN A 112 -27.97 11.79 10.45
N TRP A 113 -26.70 11.59 10.08
CA TRP A 113 -26.05 10.26 10.11
C TRP A 113 -24.83 10.24 11.02
N ASN A 114 -24.58 9.10 11.63
CA ASN A 114 -23.32 8.78 12.30
C ASN A 114 -22.41 8.00 11.34
N ALA A 115 -21.33 8.66 10.90
CA ALA A 115 -20.34 8.15 9.95
C ALA A 115 -18.92 8.05 10.56
N GLN A 116 -18.75 8.35 11.85
CA GLN A 116 -17.49 8.25 12.61
C GLN A 116 -17.44 6.98 13.46
N CYS A 117 -18.59 6.54 13.99
CA CYS A 117 -18.73 5.31 14.75
C CYS A 117 -19.49 4.26 13.91
N ILE A 118 -18.81 3.73 12.89
CA ILE A 118 -19.38 2.81 11.89
C ILE A 118 -19.48 1.35 12.37
N GLY A 119 -18.77 0.99 13.44
CA GLY A 119 -18.64 -0.39 13.89
C GLY A 119 -17.66 -1.21 13.03
N GLY A 120 -17.29 -2.39 13.50
CA GLY A 120 -16.33 -3.26 12.81
C GLY A 120 -16.96 -4.08 11.69
N LEU A 121 -16.16 -4.40 10.67
CA LEU A 121 -16.54 -5.34 9.61
C LEU A 121 -15.78 -6.67 9.80
N PRO A 122 -16.16 -7.75 9.09
CA PRO A 122 -15.36 -8.98 9.13
C PRO A 122 -13.95 -8.79 8.55
N HIS A 123 -12.92 -9.09 9.34
CA HIS A 123 -11.50 -8.99 8.94
C HIS A 123 -10.63 -10.15 9.42
N THR A 124 -11.24 -11.31 9.68
CA THR A 124 -10.49 -12.53 10.03
C THR A 124 -9.63 -13.03 8.87
N TRP A 125 -8.64 -13.88 9.16
CA TRP A 125 -7.87 -14.64 8.15
C TRP A 125 -8.76 -15.19 7.03
N VAL A 126 -9.84 -15.89 7.39
CA VAL A 126 -10.76 -16.52 6.45
C VAL A 126 -11.51 -15.49 5.61
N THR A 127 -12.09 -14.46 6.22
CA THR A 127 -12.95 -13.51 5.50
C THR A 127 -12.15 -12.56 4.62
N THR A 128 -10.92 -12.21 5.02
CA THR A 128 -10.03 -11.36 4.23
C THR A 128 -9.45 -12.12 3.02
N HIS A 129 -8.99 -13.36 3.19
CA HIS A 129 -8.61 -14.20 2.04
C HIS A 129 -9.77 -14.42 1.08
N SER A 130 -10.96 -14.71 1.63
CA SER A 130 -12.16 -14.94 0.81
C SER A 130 -12.55 -13.70 0.01
N ALA A 131 -12.35 -12.49 0.55
CA ALA A 131 -12.59 -11.23 -0.16
C ALA A 131 -11.58 -11.00 -1.30
N ILE A 132 -10.31 -11.34 -1.07
CA ILE A 132 -9.24 -11.27 -2.08
C ILE A 132 -9.45 -12.30 -3.20
N ASP A 133 -10.08 -13.44 -2.90
CA ASP A 133 -10.53 -14.46 -3.87
C ASP A 133 -9.41 -14.88 -4.84
N HIS A 134 -8.27 -15.30 -4.29
CA HIS A 134 -7.09 -15.71 -5.07
C HIS A 134 -6.64 -14.67 -6.12
N GLY A 135 -6.82 -13.38 -5.81
CA GLY A 135 -6.46 -12.27 -6.68
C GLY A 135 -7.58 -11.79 -7.62
N ARG A 136 -8.77 -12.41 -7.60
CA ARG A 136 -9.95 -11.92 -8.35
C ARG A 136 -10.59 -10.69 -7.71
N ALA A 137 -10.47 -10.56 -6.38
CA ALA A 137 -10.96 -9.43 -5.58
C ALA A 137 -12.45 -9.09 -5.80
N GLY A 138 -13.29 -10.11 -6.05
CA GLY A 138 -14.71 -9.93 -6.39
C GLY A 138 -15.69 -10.25 -5.26
N GLN A 139 -15.23 -10.48 -4.04
CA GLN A 139 -16.03 -11.05 -2.95
C GLN A 139 -16.12 -10.14 -1.72
N TRP A 140 -15.72 -8.87 -1.82
CA TRP A 140 -15.63 -7.97 -0.67
C TRP A 140 -16.95 -7.82 0.08
N ALA A 141 -18.01 -7.42 -0.62
CA ALA A 141 -19.31 -7.22 0.03
C ALA A 141 -19.95 -8.53 0.51
N ALA A 142 -19.70 -9.64 -0.19
CA ALA A 142 -20.17 -10.96 0.22
C ALA A 142 -19.55 -11.41 1.54
N GLN A 143 -18.24 -11.21 1.71
CA GLN A 143 -17.47 -11.68 2.87
C GLN A 143 -17.46 -10.68 4.04
N LYS A 144 -17.68 -9.38 3.77
CA LYS A 144 -17.47 -8.30 4.75
C LYS A 144 -18.69 -7.38 4.94
N THR A 145 -19.81 -7.67 4.26
CA THR A 145 -21.02 -6.83 4.12
C THR A 145 -20.87 -5.67 3.13
N ASN A 146 -21.99 -5.16 2.64
CA ASN A 146 -22.03 -3.99 1.75
C ASN A 146 -21.35 -2.74 2.34
N MET A 147 -21.26 -2.62 3.67
CA MET A 147 -20.61 -1.49 4.33
C MET A 147 -19.13 -1.39 4.00
N THR A 148 -18.47 -2.50 3.61
CA THR A 148 -17.06 -2.52 3.15
C THR A 148 -16.75 -1.45 2.10
N MET A 149 -17.72 -1.08 1.26
CA MET A 149 -17.54 -0.10 0.18
C MET A 149 -17.53 1.36 0.65
N GLY A 150 -17.52 1.62 1.95
CA GLY A 150 -17.49 2.96 2.54
C GLY A 150 -16.13 3.65 2.44
N TYR A 151 -16.12 4.95 2.15
CA TYR A 151 -14.91 5.79 2.19
C TYR A 151 -15.16 7.16 2.81
N HIS A 152 -14.09 7.80 3.25
CA HIS A 152 -14.05 9.19 3.70
C HIS A 152 -13.42 10.10 2.64
N GLN A 153 -13.89 11.35 2.63
CA GLN A 153 -13.26 12.44 1.86
C GLN A 153 -12.53 13.40 2.80
N ARG A 154 -11.85 14.40 2.22
CA ARG A 154 -11.09 15.41 2.96
C ARG A 154 -11.88 16.05 4.09
N GLU A 155 -13.16 16.37 3.89
CA GLU A 155 -13.96 17.00 4.94
C GLU A 155 -14.30 16.06 6.10
N ASP A 156 -14.19 14.74 5.89
CA ASP A 156 -14.49 13.72 6.89
C ASP A 156 -13.29 13.39 7.80
N VAL A 157 -12.08 13.41 7.23
CA VAL A 157 -10.81 13.14 7.94
C VAL A 157 -9.75 14.21 7.63
N PRO A 158 -10.04 15.50 7.89
CA PRO A 158 -9.23 16.61 7.38
C PRO A 158 -7.79 16.65 7.90
N PHE A 159 -7.53 16.15 9.10
CA PHE A 159 -6.17 16.06 9.66
C PHE A 159 -5.30 15.02 8.92
N HIS A 160 -5.86 13.89 8.50
CA HIS A 160 -5.14 12.87 7.74
C HIS A 160 -4.77 13.38 6.34
N TYR A 161 -5.69 14.07 5.66
CA TYR A 161 -5.39 14.73 4.38
C TYR A 161 -4.33 15.82 4.56
N ALA A 162 -4.40 16.59 5.65
CA ALA A 162 -3.40 17.60 5.98
C ALA A 162 -2.00 17.01 6.21
N LEU A 163 -1.90 15.84 6.85
CA LEU A 163 -0.63 15.13 7.00
C LEU A 163 -0.08 14.68 5.64
N ALA A 164 -0.93 14.12 4.76
CA ALA A 164 -0.50 13.71 3.42
C ALA A 164 -0.15 14.91 2.52
N ASP A 165 -0.77 16.07 2.69
CA ASP A 165 -0.38 17.30 1.98
C ASP A 165 0.97 17.83 2.45
N ALA A 166 1.30 17.62 3.73
CA ALA A 166 2.51 18.14 4.34
C ALA A 166 3.73 17.22 4.13
N PHE A 167 3.54 15.90 4.20
CA PHE A 167 4.62 14.91 4.24
C PHE A 167 4.44 13.77 3.23
N THR A 168 5.43 12.88 3.11
CA THR A 168 5.33 11.70 2.24
C THR A 168 4.22 10.76 2.74
N VAL A 169 3.34 10.34 1.84
CA VAL A 169 2.39 9.23 2.03
C VAL A 169 2.79 8.03 1.15
N CYS A 170 2.58 6.80 1.61
CA CYS A 170 2.83 5.60 0.81
C CYS A 170 1.50 5.04 0.27
N ASP A 171 1.33 4.98 -1.04
CA ASP A 171 0.09 4.46 -1.69
C ASP A 171 0.19 2.98 -2.11
N GLN A 172 1.30 2.33 -1.76
CA GLN A 172 1.54 0.88 -1.87
C GLN A 172 2.10 0.31 -0.56
N TYR A 173 1.54 0.75 0.57
CA TYR A 173 1.80 0.17 1.89
C TYR A 173 0.69 -0.82 2.25
N PHE A 174 1.05 -2.08 2.48
CA PHE A 174 0.12 -3.18 2.71
C PHE A 174 0.19 -3.66 4.15
N CYS A 175 -0.93 -4.14 4.70
CA CYS A 175 -0.84 -4.92 5.92
C CYS A 175 -0.03 -6.20 5.63
N SER A 176 0.75 -6.65 6.62
CA SER A 176 1.70 -7.75 6.40
C SER A 176 1.01 -9.08 6.18
N ILE A 177 -0.20 -9.23 6.71
CA ILE A 177 -1.01 -10.44 6.60
C ILE A 177 -2.48 -10.09 6.38
N PRO A 178 -3.18 -10.74 5.43
CA PRO A 178 -4.63 -10.61 5.25
C PRO A 178 -5.39 -11.25 6.41
N GLY A 179 -5.57 -10.49 7.49
CA GLY A 179 -6.21 -10.96 8.72
C GLY A 179 -6.19 -9.89 9.81
N ASN A 180 -6.28 -10.34 11.06
CA ASN A 180 -6.57 -9.50 12.21
C ASN A 180 -5.38 -8.62 12.68
N THR A 181 -5.64 -7.80 13.70
CA THR A 181 -4.72 -6.91 14.41
C THR A 181 -3.43 -7.60 14.89
N HIS A 182 -3.53 -8.65 15.72
CA HIS A 182 -2.36 -9.21 16.41
C HIS A 182 -1.31 -9.79 15.45
N PRO A 183 -1.66 -10.59 14.41
CA PRO A 183 -0.70 -11.04 13.41
C PRO A 183 0.02 -9.89 12.68
N ASN A 184 -0.68 -8.81 12.34
CA ASN A 184 -0.08 -7.65 11.66
C ASN A 184 0.89 -6.88 12.58
N ARG A 185 0.49 -6.64 13.84
CA ARG A 185 1.38 -6.05 14.85
C ARG A 185 2.58 -6.95 15.16
N MET A 186 2.43 -8.27 15.03
CA MET A 186 3.52 -9.22 15.23
C MET A 186 4.61 -9.08 14.16
N TYR A 187 4.23 -8.89 12.89
CA TYR A 187 5.18 -8.55 11.83
C TYR A 187 5.92 -7.23 12.12
N LEU A 188 5.23 -6.20 12.62
CA LEU A 188 5.85 -4.92 12.99
C LEU A 188 6.89 -5.06 14.11
N MET A 189 6.63 -5.93 15.10
CA MET A 189 7.47 -6.05 16.30
C MET A 189 8.55 -7.12 16.19
N THR A 190 8.37 -8.12 15.31
CA THR A 190 9.21 -9.33 15.30
C THR A 190 9.54 -9.86 13.90
N GLY A 191 8.97 -9.30 12.83
CA GLY A 191 9.27 -9.67 11.45
C GLY A 191 8.56 -10.92 10.93
N MET A 192 7.84 -11.68 11.76
CA MET A 192 7.12 -12.89 11.35
C MET A 192 5.92 -13.22 12.26
N VAL A 193 5.18 -14.26 11.89
CA VAL A 193 4.15 -14.92 12.72
C VAL A 193 4.54 -16.34 13.15
N ASP A 194 5.82 -16.74 13.02
CA ASP A 194 6.34 -18.10 13.24
C ASP A 194 5.71 -19.16 12.31
N PRO A 195 5.91 -19.05 10.98
CA PRO A 195 5.30 -19.93 9.98
C PRO A 195 5.70 -21.41 10.11
N LEU A 196 6.77 -21.72 10.87
CA LEU A 196 7.26 -23.08 11.09
C LEU A 196 6.78 -23.70 12.41
N ALA A 197 5.95 -22.99 13.18
CA ALA A 197 5.44 -23.43 14.48
C ALA A 197 6.53 -23.82 15.50
N THR A 198 7.66 -23.12 15.49
CA THR A 198 8.81 -23.43 16.34
C THR A 198 8.79 -22.73 17.69
N GLY A 199 8.03 -21.64 17.79
CA GLY A 199 7.96 -20.79 18.97
C GLY A 199 6.55 -20.42 19.41
N GLY A 200 5.56 -21.23 19.04
CA GLY A 200 4.17 -21.11 19.48
C GLY A 200 3.19 -20.60 18.43
N GLY A 201 3.65 -20.22 17.23
CA GLY A 201 2.80 -19.89 16.08
C GLY A 201 2.43 -21.10 15.21
N PRO A 202 1.96 -20.90 13.97
CA PRO A 202 1.76 -19.60 13.32
C PRO A 202 0.63 -18.80 13.95
N LEU A 203 0.83 -17.50 14.14
CA LEU A 203 -0.23 -16.62 14.67
C LEU A 203 -1.13 -16.09 13.53
N LEU A 204 -2.37 -16.54 13.50
CA LEU A 204 -3.35 -16.21 12.44
C LEU A 204 -4.57 -15.42 12.90
N ASP A 205 -4.78 -15.30 14.20
CA ASP A 205 -5.91 -14.59 14.80
C ASP A 205 -5.45 -13.70 15.96
N ASN A 206 -6.38 -12.95 16.52
CA ASN A 206 -6.16 -12.26 17.76
C ASN A 206 -5.97 -13.26 18.90
N VAL A 207 -4.79 -13.22 19.49
CA VAL A 207 -4.45 -13.86 20.76
C VAL A 207 -5.35 -13.35 21.90
N ASP A 208 -6.34 -14.16 22.30
CA ASP A 208 -7.28 -13.88 23.42
C ASP A 208 -6.60 -13.51 24.76
N TYR A 209 -5.34 -13.90 24.96
CA TYR A 209 -4.59 -13.66 26.21
C TYR A 209 -4.25 -12.18 26.45
N ILE A 210 -4.25 -11.35 25.39
CA ILE A 210 -4.02 -9.91 25.51
C ILE A 210 -5.33 -9.16 25.80
N ASP A 211 -6.47 -9.72 25.36
CA ASP A 211 -7.80 -9.18 25.60
C ASP A 211 -8.38 -9.58 26.97
N ASN A 212 -7.97 -10.74 27.53
CA ASN A 212 -8.51 -11.29 28.77
C ASN A 212 -7.52 -11.39 29.95
N GLN A 213 -6.89 -10.26 30.30
CA GLN A 213 -6.13 -10.02 31.54
C GLN A 213 -4.67 -10.53 31.55
N PHE A 214 -3.75 -9.61 31.87
CA PHE A 214 -2.36 -9.87 32.29
C PHE A 214 -2.28 -10.60 33.65
N GLU A 215 -3.11 -11.63 33.85
CA GLU A 215 -3.00 -12.55 34.98
C GLU A 215 -1.83 -13.52 34.70
N PRO A 216 -0.79 -13.58 35.55
CA PRO A 216 0.41 -14.40 35.35
C PRO A 216 0.16 -15.90 35.11
N ASN A 217 -1.07 -16.37 35.32
CA ASN A 217 -1.47 -17.78 35.26
C ASN A 217 -2.42 -18.13 34.09
N GLN A 218 -2.69 -17.21 33.15
CA GLN A 218 -3.61 -17.47 32.02
C GLN A 218 -2.94 -17.73 30.68
N LEU A 219 -1.69 -17.29 30.48
CA LEU A 219 -0.88 -17.71 29.32
C LEU A 219 -0.46 -19.17 29.52
N ARG A 220 -1.17 -20.11 28.90
CA ARG A 220 -0.78 -21.52 28.97
C ARG A 220 0.59 -21.76 28.34
N ASN A 221 0.94 -21.05 27.26
CA ASN A 221 2.24 -21.13 26.57
C ASN A 221 2.60 -19.78 25.88
N PRO A 222 3.47 -18.93 26.47
CA PRO A 222 3.99 -17.73 25.80
C PRO A 222 4.79 -18.06 24.53
N LEU A 223 4.88 -17.08 23.62
CA LEU A 223 5.66 -17.16 22.38
C LEU A 223 7.17 -17.07 22.68
N THR A 224 8.01 -17.74 21.87
CA THR A 224 9.43 -17.94 22.25
C THR A 224 10.46 -17.51 21.21
N TRP A 225 10.07 -17.07 20.02
CA TRP A 225 11.05 -16.51 19.07
C TRP A 225 11.52 -15.12 19.53
N THR A 226 12.70 -14.71 19.08
CA THR A 226 13.29 -13.43 19.46
C THR A 226 12.55 -12.26 18.82
N THR A 227 12.12 -11.30 19.64
CA THR A 227 11.51 -10.04 19.20
C THR A 227 12.56 -9.02 18.76
N TYR A 228 12.17 -8.01 17.96
CA TYR A 228 13.13 -6.99 17.53
C TYR A 228 13.65 -6.10 18.68
N PRO A 229 12.83 -5.68 19.68
CA PRO A 229 13.33 -4.97 20.85
C PRO A 229 14.44 -5.73 21.61
N GLU A 230 14.36 -7.06 21.73
CA GLU A 230 15.44 -7.85 22.34
C GLU A 230 16.73 -7.79 21.51
N ARG A 231 16.62 -7.78 20.18
CA ARG A 231 17.78 -7.62 19.29
C ARG A 231 18.41 -6.24 19.44
N LEU A 232 17.59 -5.19 19.51
CA LEU A 232 18.08 -3.83 19.76
C LEU A 232 18.78 -3.74 21.11
N GLU A 233 18.21 -4.33 22.17
CA GLU A 233 18.83 -4.38 23.49
C GLU A 233 20.20 -5.06 23.47
N ALA A 234 20.28 -6.24 22.84
CA ALA A 234 21.52 -6.98 22.70
C ALA A 234 22.60 -6.21 21.92
N ALA A 235 22.19 -5.36 20.96
CA ALA A 235 23.07 -4.51 20.18
C ALA A 235 23.41 -3.17 20.87
N GLY A 236 22.88 -2.90 22.07
CA GLY A 236 23.08 -1.63 22.77
C GLY A 236 22.34 -0.44 22.15
N ILE A 237 21.35 -0.70 21.28
CA ILE A 237 20.48 0.34 20.71
C ILE A 237 19.35 0.62 21.69
N SER A 238 19.27 1.87 22.15
CA SER A 238 18.26 2.29 23.12
C SER A 238 16.85 2.22 22.54
N TRP A 239 15.92 1.61 23.28
CA TRP A 239 14.53 1.51 22.86
C TRP A 239 13.52 1.66 24.01
N GLN A 240 12.27 1.97 23.68
CA GLN A 240 11.19 2.11 24.67
C GLN A 240 9.80 1.90 24.02
N VAL A 241 8.91 1.23 24.75
CA VAL A 241 7.46 1.27 24.48
C VAL A 241 6.84 2.42 25.28
N TYR A 242 6.09 3.28 24.58
CA TYR A 242 5.22 4.29 25.17
C TYR A 242 3.77 3.84 25.06
N GLN A 243 3.13 3.62 26.21
CA GLN A 243 1.76 3.12 26.32
C GLN A 243 1.10 3.76 27.55
N GLN A 244 -0.19 4.14 27.41
CA GLN A 244 -0.91 4.87 28.47
C GLN A 244 -1.35 3.99 29.63
N GLY A 245 -1.58 2.70 29.38
CA GLY A 245 -1.97 1.72 30.37
C GLY A 245 -1.56 0.31 29.94
N THR A 246 -1.44 -0.58 30.92
CA THR A 246 -1.14 -2.00 30.74
C THR A 246 -2.36 -2.89 31.04
N ASN A 247 -3.55 -2.29 31.17
CA ASN A 247 -4.81 -2.98 31.45
C ASN A 247 -5.77 -2.88 30.25
N PHE A 248 -6.94 -3.52 30.36
CA PHE A 248 -8.00 -3.50 29.33
C PHE A 248 -8.99 -2.32 29.50
N ASP A 249 -8.55 -1.21 30.09
CA ASP A 249 -9.44 -0.05 30.22
C ASP A 249 -9.84 0.48 28.83
N ASN A 250 -11.15 0.59 28.57
CA ASN A 250 -11.70 0.99 27.27
C ASN A 250 -11.34 2.43 26.86
N PHE A 251 -10.71 3.22 27.74
CA PHE A 251 -10.32 4.59 27.44
C PHE A 251 -8.81 4.81 27.45
N THR A 252 -8.14 4.27 28.46
CA THR A 252 -6.71 4.51 28.77
C THR A 252 -5.86 3.25 28.69
N GLY A 253 -6.48 2.08 28.52
CA GLY A 253 -5.82 0.78 28.47
C GLY A 253 -5.12 0.49 27.14
N ASN A 254 -4.37 -0.61 27.12
CA ASN A 254 -3.53 -1.03 25.99
C ASN A 254 -4.33 -1.57 24.79
N TYR A 255 -5.57 -1.99 25.02
CA TYR A 255 -6.46 -2.59 24.00
C TYR A 255 -5.79 -3.70 23.16
N GLY A 256 -4.95 -4.50 23.83
CA GLY A 256 -4.20 -5.59 23.23
C GLY A 256 -3.12 -5.25 22.20
N THR A 257 -2.71 -3.98 22.12
CA THR A 257 -1.76 -3.52 21.10
C THR A 257 -0.28 -3.84 21.38
N ASN A 258 0.08 -4.20 22.62
CA ASN A 258 1.45 -4.56 23.01
C ASN A 258 1.76 -6.05 22.80
N MET A 259 2.28 -6.38 21.61
CA MET A 259 2.63 -7.76 21.27
C MET A 259 3.74 -8.35 22.14
N LEU A 260 4.61 -7.53 22.76
CA LEU A 260 5.68 -8.04 23.62
C LEU A 260 5.11 -8.78 24.84
N ALA A 261 3.90 -8.44 25.27
CA ALA A 261 3.20 -9.13 26.34
C ALA A 261 2.93 -10.62 26.07
N ALA A 262 2.97 -11.05 24.80
CA ALA A 262 2.78 -12.45 24.43
C ALA A 262 4.07 -13.29 24.51
N PHE A 263 5.24 -12.68 24.73
CA PHE A 263 6.53 -13.36 24.65
C PHE A 263 7.07 -13.78 26.01
N GLN A 264 7.64 -14.99 26.06
CA GLN A 264 8.16 -15.62 27.27
C GLN A 264 9.14 -14.73 28.04
N ASN A 265 10.02 -14.03 27.33
CA ASN A 265 11.06 -13.19 27.96
C ASN A 265 10.49 -11.91 28.58
N PHE A 266 9.34 -11.43 28.12
CA PHE A 266 8.65 -10.28 28.68
C PHE A 266 7.68 -10.68 29.80
N VAL A 267 6.95 -11.79 29.60
CA VAL A 267 6.06 -12.38 30.62
C VAL A 267 6.84 -12.73 31.88
N ASN A 268 8.04 -13.30 31.72
CA ASN A 268 8.89 -13.71 32.84
C ASN A 268 9.99 -12.68 33.17
N ALA A 269 9.91 -11.46 32.63
CA ALA A 269 10.92 -10.44 32.86
C ALA A 269 11.00 -10.11 34.37
N PRO A 270 12.18 -10.20 35.02
CA PRO A 270 12.30 -9.87 36.43
C PRO A 270 11.86 -8.43 36.71
N ALA A 271 11.24 -8.20 37.87
CA ALA A 271 10.86 -6.85 38.29
C ALA A 271 12.08 -5.92 38.29
N GLY A 272 11.98 -4.78 37.60
CA GLY A 272 13.08 -3.83 37.47
C GLY A 272 14.14 -4.19 36.42
N SER A 273 13.99 -5.31 35.71
CA SER A 273 14.81 -5.58 34.52
C SER A 273 14.52 -4.58 33.40
N SER A 274 15.46 -4.41 32.48
CA SER A 274 15.32 -3.49 31.34
C SER A 274 14.14 -3.89 30.44
N LEU A 275 13.97 -5.17 30.12
CA LEU A 275 12.81 -5.68 29.37
C LEU A 275 11.47 -5.32 30.04
N GLN A 276 11.37 -5.49 31.36
CA GLN A 276 10.16 -5.14 32.11
C GLN A 276 9.92 -3.62 32.11
N GLN A 277 10.95 -2.82 32.38
CA GLN A 277 10.83 -1.37 32.45
C GLN A 277 10.53 -0.74 31.09
N ARG A 278 11.15 -1.23 30.01
CA ARG A 278 11.04 -0.66 28.67
C ARG A 278 9.83 -1.18 27.88
N GLY A 279 9.46 -2.45 28.06
CA GLY A 279 8.39 -3.09 27.29
C GLY A 279 7.05 -3.23 28.02
N MET A 280 7.08 -3.37 29.36
CA MET A 280 5.90 -3.79 30.14
C MET A 280 5.39 -2.74 31.14
N SER A 281 5.99 -1.55 31.17
CA SER A 281 5.59 -0.48 32.10
C SER A 281 4.69 0.57 31.43
N THR A 282 3.92 1.29 32.24
CA THR A 282 3.16 2.45 31.76
C THR A 282 4.10 3.64 31.56
N ARG A 283 4.20 4.14 30.32
CA ARG A 283 4.95 5.34 29.96
C ARG A 283 4.16 6.12 28.91
N ASN A 284 3.41 7.13 29.34
CA ASN A 284 2.42 7.79 28.50
C ASN A 284 3.03 8.94 27.68
N ILE A 285 2.19 9.65 26.90
CA ILE A 285 2.61 10.78 26.06
C ILE A 285 3.22 11.94 26.86
N ALA A 286 2.84 12.13 28.12
CA ALA A 286 3.50 13.12 28.98
C ALA A 286 4.95 12.72 29.30
N GLN A 287 5.22 11.42 29.51
CA GLN A 287 6.60 10.94 29.63
C GLN A 287 7.35 11.02 28.28
N LEU A 288 6.72 10.72 27.15
CA LEU A 288 7.32 10.95 25.82
C LEU A 288 7.77 12.39 25.67
N LYS A 289 6.89 13.35 25.99
CA LYS A 289 7.21 14.78 25.93
C LYS A 289 8.35 15.14 26.88
N ALA A 290 8.35 14.62 28.10
CA ALA A 290 9.43 14.86 29.06
C ALA A 290 10.79 14.33 28.53
N ASP A 291 10.80 13.14 27.93
CA ASP A 291 12.01 12.55 27.34
C ASP A 291 12.53 13.40 26.17
N VAL A 292 11.65 13.86 25.29
CA VAL A 292 12.00 14.76 24.18
C VAL A 292 12.58 16.08 24.70
N GLN A 293 11.93 16.71 25.68
CA GLN A 293 12.40 17.97 26.27
C GLN A 293 13.76 17.82 26.97
N ALA A 294 14.01 16.65 27.57
CA ALA A 294 15.29 16.33 28.20
C ALA A 294 16.39 15.90 27.20
N GLY A 295 16.08 15.76 25.91
CA GLY A 295 17.03 15.22 24.92
C GLY A 295 17.31 13.73 25.12
N ALA A 296 16.39 13.00 25.76
CA ALA A 296 16.51 11.61 26.19
C ALA A 296 15.59 10.66 25.41
N LEU A 297 15.03 11.09 24.26
CA LEU A 297 14.25 10.22 23.40
C LEU A 297 15.11 9.01 22.96
N PRO A 298 14.64 7.76 23.09
CA PRO A 298 15.38 6.58 22.64
C PRO A 298 15.63 6.58 21.13
N GLN A 299 16.59 5.77 20.69
CA GLN A 299 16.85 5.58 19.26
C GLN A 299 15.67 4.95 18.53
N VAL A 300 14.94 4.04 19.19
CA VAL A 300 13.71 3.43 18.66
C VAL A 300 12.59 3.50 19.70
N SER A 301 11.47 4.13 19.33
CA SER A 301 10.31 4.29 20.22
C SER A 301 9.06 3.71 19.57
N TRP A 302 8.39 2.76 20.24
CA TRP A 302 7.10 2.23 19.82
C TRP A 302 5.98 2.86 20.62
N LEU A 303 5.03 3.49 19.93
CA LEU A 303 3.89 4.14 20.54
C LEU A 303 2.67 3.25 20.34
N LEU A 304 2.03 2.91 21.44
CA LEU A 304 0.83 2.09 21.47
C LEU A 304 -0.36 2.97 21.84
N PRO A 305 -1.37 3.08 20.96
CA PRO A 305 -2.51 3.94 21.25
C PRO A 305 -3.29 3.38 22.44
N PRO A 306 -3.77 4.24 23.35
CA PRO A 306 -4.85 3.87 24.24
C PRO A 306 -6.10 3.48 23.44
N ALA A 307 -6.92 2.58 23.97
CA ALA A 307 -8.14 2.06 23.34
C ALA A 307 -8.96 3.14 22.60
N ALA A 308 -9.39 4.19 23.30
CA ALA A 308 -10.26 5.22 22.72
C ALA A 308 -9.63 6.01 21.55
N TYR A 309 -8.31 5.98 21.43
CA TYR A 309 -7.56 6.72 20.42
C TYR A 309 -6.85 5.79 19.42
N SER A 310 -7.16 4.49 19.44
CA SER A 310 -6.58 3.55 18.47
C SER A 310 -7.21 3.66 17.09
N GLU A 311 -8.38 4.29 16.98
CA GLU A 311 -9.26 4.27 15.81
C GLU A 311 -9.87 2.89 15.50
N HIS A 312 -9.66 1.88 16.34
CA HIS A 312 -10.37 0.60 16.25
C HIS A 312 -11.88 0.89 16.04
N PRO A 313 -12.61 0.23 15.13
CA PRO A 313 -13.90 0.67 14.55
C PRO A 313 -15.03 1.07 15.51
N LYS A 314 -14.91 0.74 16.79
CA LYS A 314 -15.73 1.23 17.90
C LYS A 314 -15.45 2.71 18.27
N TYR A 315 -14.27 3.21 17.92
CA TYR A 315 -13.69 4.51 18.20
C TYR A 315 -13.45 5.27 16.89
N THR A 316 -13.30 6.59 17.00
CA THR A 316 -13.50 7.49 15.86
C THR A 316 -12.20 7.93 15.20
N PRO A 317 -12.19 8.16 13.88
CA PRO A 317 -11.11 8.86 13.17
C PRO A 317 -10.67 10.18 13.83
N LEU A 318 -11.61 10.95 14.40
CA LEU A 318 -11.30 12.23 15.03
C LEU A 318 -10.55 12.09 16.36
N TYR A 319 -10.78 11.01 17.12
CA TYR A 319 -10.01 10.73 18.33
C TYR A 319 -8.55 10.39 17.99
N GLY A 320 -8.31 9.49 17.03
CA GLY A 320 -6.95 9.17 16.59
C GLY A 320 -6.21 10.38 16.01
N ALA A 321 -6.87 11.19 15.18
CA ALA A 321 -6.32 12.45 14.69
C ALA A 321 -5.91 13.41 15.82
N TYR A 322 -6.72 13.53 16.88
CA TYR A 322 -6.34 14.29 18.07
C TYR A 322 -5.09 13.69 18.74
N TYR A 323 -5.04 12.37 18.93
CA TYR A 323 -3.92 11.71 19.58
C TYR A 323 -2.62 11.86 18.77
N ILE A 324 -2.66 11.69 17.45
CA ILE A 324 -1.53 11.98 16.56
C ILE A 324 -1.06 13.43 16.76
N SER A 325 -1.99 14.39 16.89
CA SER A 325 -1.62 15.79 17.13
C SER A 325 -0.85 15.96 18.45
N THR A 326 -1.20 15.22 19.50
CA THR A 326 -0.46 15.24 20.78
C THR A 326 0.92 14.58 20.70
N ILE A 327 1.08 13.54 19.87
CA ILE A 327 2.38 12.91 19.59
C ILE A 327 3.29 13.92 18.89
N LEU A 328 2.79 14.55 17.83
CA LEU A 328 3.53 15.60 17.11
C LEU A 328 3.88 16.76 18.05
N ASP A 329 2.97 17.15 18.94
CA ASP A 329 3.23 18.19 19.93
C ASP A 329 4.34 17.84 20.91
N ALA A 330 4.44 16.56 21.30
CA ALA A 330 5.49 16.04 22.16
C ALA A 330 6.84 16.02 21.43
N LEU A 331 6.89 15.42 20.23
CA LEU A 331 8.12 15.28 19.44
C LEU A 331 8.70 16.63 19.00
N THR A 332 7.85 17.61 18.67
CA THR A 332 8.27 18.96 18.25
C THR A 332 8.56 19.91 19.42
N SER A 333 8.39 19.46 20.66
CA SER A 333 8.65 20.30 21.85
C SER A 333 10.13 20.60 22.07
N ASN A 334 11.02 19.86 21.38
CA ASN A 334 12.45 20.12 21.32
C ASN A 334 12.92 20.08 19.85
N PRO A 335 13.23 21.25 19.23
CA PRO A 335 13.68 21.30 17.84
C PRO A 335 14.94 20.49 17.54
N ASP A 336 15.87 20.37 18.48
CA ASP A 336 17.13 19.64 18.30
C ASP A 336 16.92 18.11 18.24
N VAL A 337 15.84 17.62 18.84
CA VAL A 337 15.42 16.21 18.76
C VAL A 337 14.60 15.98 17.50
N TRP A 338 13.60 16.84 17.23
CA TRP A 338 12.74 16.69 16.05
C TRP A 338 13.50 16.76 14.73
N SER A 339 14.49 17.65 14.62
CA SER A 339 15.39 17.75 13.45
C SER A 339 16.11 16.44 13.10
N LYS A 340 16.14 15.46 14.01
CA LYS A 340 16.77 14.14 13.86
C LYS A 340 15.78 12.98 13.93
N THR A 341 14.48 13.26 13.88
CA THR A 341 13.41 12.27 14.12
C THR A 341 12.67 11.89 12.84
N VAL A 342 12.36 10.60 12.71
CA VAL A 342 11.38 10.09 11.75
C VAL A 342 10.22 9.48 12.53
N LEU A 343 9.01 9.97 12.29
CA LEU A 343 7.78 9.37 12.81
C LEU A 343 7.07 8.62 11.67
N PHE A 344 6.86 7.33 11.87
CA PHE A 344 6.00 6.50 11.02
C PHE A 344 4.62 6.37 11.66
N ILE A 345 3.57 6.71 10.91
CA ILE A 345 2.17 6.54 11.31
C ILE A 345 1.53 5.58 10.31
N MET A 346 1.13 4.40 10.78
CA MET A 346 0.43 3.41 9.94
C MET A 346 -0.78 2.82 10.65
N TYR A 347 -1.49 1.94 9.96
CA TYR A 347 -2.53 1.08 10.51
C TYR A 347 -2.06 -0.38 10.45
N ASP A 348 -2.60 -1.21 11.32
CA ASP A 348 -2.33 -2.65 11.37
C ASP A 348 -3.03 -3.42 10.24
N GLU A 349 -4.32 -3.23 10.06
CA GLU A 349 -5.13 -3.87 9.02
C GLU A 349 -6.32 -2.98 8.63
N ASN A 350 -7.20 -3.49 7.78
CA ASN A 350 -8.18 -2.69 7.04
C ASN A 350 -9.60 -2.69 7.60
N ASP A 351 -9.88 -3.34 8.74
CA ASP A 351 -11.20 -3.65 9.33
C ASP A 351 -12.09 -4.51 8.42
N GLY A 352 -11.67 -4.76 7.19
CA GLY A 352 -12.55 -5.23 6.13
C GLY A 352 -13.16 -4.11 5.30
N LEU A 353 -12.68 -2.88 5.40
CA LEU A 353 -12.95 -1.81 4.46
C LEU A 353 -12.28 -2.11 3.11
N PHE A 354 -12.98 -1.80 2.03
CA PHE A 354 -12.57 -2.11 0.67
C PHE A 354 -11.26 -1.43 0.29
N ASP A 355 -10.42 -2.13 -0.47
CA ASP A 355 -9.31 -1.56 -1.23
C ASP A 355 -9.27 -2.21 -2.62
N HIS A 356 -9.07 -1.39 -3.66
CA HIS A 356 -9.15 -1.85 -5.04
C HIS A 356 -7.87 -2.54 -5.54
N VAL A 357 -6.74 -2.29 -4.89
CA VAL A 357 -5.46 -2.88 -5.30
C VAL A 357 -5.39 -4.28 -4.75
N VAL A 358 -5.32 -5.25 -5.65
CA VAL A 358 -5.05 -6.65 -5.28
C VAL A 358 -3.64 -6.73 -4.69
N PRO A 359 -3.49 -7.19 -3.44
CA PRO A 359 -2.19 -7.15 -2.78
C PRO A 359 -1.19 -8.11 -3.45
N PRO A 360 0.12 -7.78 -3.44
CA PRO A 360 1.17 -8.73 -3.79
C PRO A 360 1.07 -9.96 -2.90
N GLN A 361 0.98 -11.16 -3.46
CA GLN A 361 0.96 -12.40 -2.69
C GLN A 361 1.96 -13.39 -3.26
N ALA A 362 2.72 -14.07 -2.40
CA ALA A 362 3.55 -15.19 -2.85
C ALA A 362 2.69 -16.19 -3.64
N PRO A 363 3.21 -16.84 -4.70
CA PRO A 363 2.45 -17.85 -5.44
C PRO A 363 1.91 -18.92 -4.49
N THR A 364 0.69 -19.42 -4.69
CA THR A 364 0.04 -20.40 -3.81
C THR A 364 -0.25 -21.72 -4.53
N TYR A 365 -0.73 -22.72 -3.78
CA TYR A 365 -1.27 -23.96 -4.31
C TYR A 365 -2.80 -23.92 -4.28
N VAL A 366 -3.46 -24.44 -5.31
CA VAL A 366 -4.93 -24.33 -5.46
C VAL A 366 -5.66 -25.68 -5.57
N SER A 367 -4.97 -26.79 -5.34
CA SER A 367 -5.56 -28.14 -5.48
C SER A 367 -4.75 -29.22 -4.74
N THR A 368 -5.31 -30.43 -4.69
CA THR A 368 -4.61 -31.67 -4.30
C THR A 368 -4.63 -32.66 -5.47
N PRO A 369 -3.49 -33.06 -6.06
CA PRO A 369 -2.12 -32.65 -5.71
C PRO A 369 -1.88 -31.14 -5.96
N PRO A 370 -0.90 -30.52 -5.28
CA PRO A 370 -0.62 -29.10 -5.38
C PRO A 370 -0.30 -28.66 -6.82
N VAL A 371 -1.09 -27.74 -7.36
CA VAL A 371 -0.77 -27.01 -8.59
C VAL A 371 -0.41 -25.58 -8.21
N ASN A 372 0.83 -25.17 -8.50
CA ASN A 372 1.26 -23.78 -8.31
C ASN A 372 0.52 -22.88 -9.31
N VAL A 373 -0.06 -21.79 -8.83
CA VAL A 373 -0.60 -20.70 -9.67
C VAL A 373 0.43 -19.60 -9.85
N GLY A 374 1.49 -19.93 -10.59
CA GLY A 374 2.60 -19.04 -10.95
C GLY A 374 3.94 -19.49 -10.36
N ALA A 375 4.92 -18.59 -10.28
CA ALA A 375 6.31 -18.96 -9.97
C ALA A 375 7.09 -17.85 -9.27
N SER A 376 8.17 -18.22 -8.57
CA SER A 376 9.02 -17.29 -7.83
C SER A 376 10.50 -17.60 -8.06
N THR A 377 11.34 -16.58 -8.22
CA THR A 377 12.81 -16.77 -8.16
C THR A 377 13.34 -16.84 -6.74
N VAL A 378 12.57 -16.35 -5.77
CA VAL A 378 12.90 -16.33 -4.34
C VAL A 378 12.17 -17.45 -3.61
N ASP A 379 12.76 -17.94 -2.51
CA ASP A 379 12.10 -18.91 -1.64
C ASP A 379 10.85 -18.30 -1.00
N ILE A 380 9.76 -19.07 -1.07
CA ILE A 380 8.41 -18.73 -0.57
C ILE A 380 7.90 -19.75 0.45
N SER A 381 8.76 -20.64 0.93
CA SER A 381 8.43 -21.66 1.94
C SER A 381 7.84 -21.06 3.22
N LEU A 382 8.28 -19.87 3.60
CA LEU A 382 7.83 -19.14 4.79
C LEU A 382 6.61 -18.22 4.54
N GLU A 383 6.11 -18.15 3.31
CA GLU A 383 4.97 -17.28 2.95
C GLU A 383 3.67 -18.05 2.72
N ARG A 384 3.60 -19.33 3.12
CA ARG A 384 2.42 -20.18 2.95
C ARG A 384 2.05 -20.89 4.24
N HIS A 385 0.78 -20.88 4.59
CA HIS A 385 0.27 -21.59 5.75
C HIS A 385 0.20 -23.10 5.50
N THR A 386 1.29 -23.77 5.84
CA THR A 386 1.48 -25.22 5.61
C THR A 386 1.62 -26.02 6.90
N VAL A 387 1.76 -25.34 8.03
CA VAL A 387 1.95 -25.95 9.35
C VAL A 387 0.82 -25.50 10.27
N VAL A 388 0.10 -26.46 10.84
CA VAL A 388 -0.88 -26.22 11.91
C VAL A 388 -0.35 -26.87 13.18
N PRO A 389 -0.08 -26.10 14.24
CA PRO A 389 0.43 -26.66 15.47
C PRO A 389 -0.67 -27.45 16.20
N PRO A 390 -0.32 -28.44 17.04
CA PRO A 390 -1.30 -29.32 17.67
C PRO A 390 -2.42 -28.60 18.44
N GLN A 391 -2.12 -27.44 19.04
CA GLN A 391 -3.09 -26.63 19.79
C GLN A 391 -4.13 -25.91 18.92
N GLU A 392 -3.85 -25.72 17.62
CA GLU A 392 -4.73 -25.02 16.67
C GLU A 392 -5.54 -25.99 15.79
N VAL A 393 -5.37 -27.31 15.98
CA VAL A 393 -6.10 -28.33 15.23
C VAL A 393 -7.60 -28.20 15.51
N GLY A 394 -8.38 -28.00 14.45
CA GLY A 394 -9.83 -27.81 14.51
C GLY A 394 -10.26 -26.35 14.37
N THR A 395 -9.39 -25.39 14.71
CA THR A 395 -9.57 -23.97 14.41
C THR A 395 -9.04 -23.64 13.01
N PHE A 396 -7.84 -24.14 12.71
CA PHE A 396 -7.16 -23.91 11.43
C PHE A 396 -6.85 -25.22 10.70
N THR A 397 -6.65 -25.10 9.39
CA THR A 397 -6.20 -26.19 8.51
C THR A 397 -5.00 -25.71 7.70
N ALA A 398 -4.13 -26.63 7.29
CA ALA A 398 -3.02 -26.30 6.38
C ALA A 398 -3.58 -26.00 4.98
N ASP A 399 -4.13 -24.81 4.83
CA ASP A 399 -4.90 -24.34 3.67
C ASP A 399 -4.00 -23.84 2.52
N THR A 400 -2.68 -23.73 2.76
CA THR A 400 -1.67 -23.23 1.82
C THR A 400 -1.89 -21.79 1.36
N LEU A 401 -2.78 -21.06 2.04
CA LEU A 401 -3.05 -19.65 1.77
C LEU A 401 -1.80 -18.81 2.10
N PRO A 402 -1.60 -17.69 1.38
CA PRO A 402 -0.41 -16.89 1.54
C PRO A 402 -0.46 -16.10 2.85
N TYR A 403 0.64 -16.07 3.61
CA TYR A 403 0.72 -15.23 4.82
C TYR A 403 0.69 -13.74 4.50
N GLY A 404 0.99 -13.33 3.28
CA GLY A 404 0.97 -11.93 2.91
C GLY A 404 1.20 -11.70 1.43
N LEU A 405 1.03 -10.46 0.99
CA LEU A 405 0.55 -9.31 1.76
C LEU A 405 -0.99 -9.27 1.81
N GLY A 406 -1.54 -8.48 2.72
CA GLY A 406 -2.97 -8.19 2.81
C GLY A 406 -3.32 -6.83 2.18
N PRO A 407 -4.56 -6.33 2.32
CA PRO A 407 -5.00 -5.06 1.73
C PRO A 407 -4.13 -3.85 2.10
N ARG A 408 -4.16 -2.81 1.26
CA ARG A 408 -3.44 -1.57 1.56
C ARG A 408 -4.02 -0.87 2.78
N VAL A 409 -3.13 -0.26 3.56
CA VAL A 409 -3.46 0.55 4.73
C VAL A 409 -2.71 1.90 4.65
N PRO A 410 -3.22 2.98 5.23
CA PRO A 410 -2.52 4.27 5.22
C PRO A 410 -1.14 4.18 5.90
N MET A 411 -0.15 4.85 5.32
CA MET A 411 1.17 5.05 5.92
C MET A 411 1.65 6.47 5.62
N PHE A 412 1.84 7.24 6.69
CA PHE A 412 2.42 8.59 6.65
C PHE A 412 3.84 8.54 7.20
N VAL A 413 4.77 9.12 6.46
CA VAL A 413 6.15 9.29 6.91
C VAL A 413 6.32 10.74 7.30
N VAL A 414 6.32 11.05 8.59
CA VAL A 414 6.36 12.42 9.11
C VAL A 414 7.74 12.73 9.67
N SER A 415 8.46 13.61 8.98
CA SER A 415 9.85 13.93 9.33
C SER A 415 10.28 15.22 8.64
N PRO A 416 11.31 15.92 9.16
CA PRO A 416 11.91 17.00 8.41
C PRO A 416 12.39 16.61 6.99
N TRP A 417 12.76 15.35 6.75
CA TRP A 417 13.21 14.84 5.45
C TRP A 417 12.08 14.36 4.51
N SER A 418 10.83 14.33 4.97
CA SER A 418 9.69 13.86 4.16
C SER A 418 8.72 14.97 3.74
N LYS A 419 9.02 16.24 4.07
CA LYS A 419 8.18 17.39 3.73
C LYS A 419 7.96 17.52 2.21
N GLY A 420 6.84 18.15 1.84
CA GLY A 420 6.50 18.52 0.45
C GLY A 420 5.36 17.72 -0.18
N GLY A 421 4.60 16.97 0.63
CA GLY A 421 3.39 16.28 0.16
C GLY A 421 3.65 15.20 -0.90
N PHE A 422 4.77 14.50 -0.77
CA PHE A 422 5.17 13.46 -1.72
C PHE A 422 4.30 12.21 -1.62
N VAL A 423 4.29 11.41 -2.68
CA VAL A 423 3.82 10.03 -2.62
C VAL A 423 4.93 9.05 -2.96
N SER A 424 5.01 7.94 -2.24
CA SER A 424 5.85 6.79 -2.57
C SER A 424 4.99 5.62 -3.02
N SER A 425 5.31 5.08 -4.20
CA SER A 425 4.60 3.95 -4.83
C SER A 425 5.45 2.69 -4.91
N GLN A 426 6.51 2.62 -4.10
CA GLN A 426 7.22 1.37 -3.82
C GLN A 426 6.38 0.50 -2.88
N VAL A 427 6.41 -0.81 -3.10
CA VAL A 427 5.71 -1.79 -2.25
C VAL A 427 6.37 -1.85 -0.87
N PHE A 428 5.57 -1.72 0.18
CA PHE A 428 5.97 -1.84 1.58
C PHE A 428 4.96 -2.64 2.39
N ASP A 429 5.39 -3.15 3.53
CA ASP A 429 4.59 -3.77 4.58
C ASP A 429 5.12 -3.41 5.98
N HIS A 430 4.59 -3.97 7.07
CA HIS A 430 5.07 -3.68 8.44
C HIS A 430 6.53 -4.10 8.67
N THR A 431 7.04 -5.10 7.96
CA THR A 431 8.45 -5.48 8.06
C THR A 431 9.38 -4.40 7.49
N SER A 432 8.86 -3.53 6.61
CA SER A 432 9.61 -2.40 6.04
C SER A 432 10.10 -1.40 7.10
N VAL A 433 9.39 -1.28 8.24
CA VAL A 433 9.86 -0.49 9.39
C VAL A 433 11.09 -1.10 10.03
N LEU A 434 11.10 -2.42 10.23
CA LEU A 434 12.24 -3.12 10.79
C LEU A 434 13.44 -3.02 9.85
N GLN A 435 13.22 -3.18 8.54
CA GLN A 435 14.27 -2.96 7.53
C GLN A 435 14.82 -1.52 7.56
N PHE A 436 13.99 -0.50 7.79
CA PHE A 436 14.49 0.87 7.98
C PHE A 436 15.41 0.99 9.20
N ILE A 437 15.02 0.38 10.33
CA ILE A 437 15.82 0.37 11.56
C ILE A 437 17.13 -0.42 11.34
N GLU A 438 17.10 -1.52 10.60
CA GLU A 438 18.30 -2.27 10.16
C GLU A 438 19.26 -1.39 9.38
N ARG A 439 18.75 -0.67 8.36
CA ARG A 439 19.56 0.25 7.56
C ARG A 439 20.20 1.33 8.40
N ARG A 440 19.50 1.78 9.45
CA ARG A 440 19.99 2.83 10.31
C ARG A 440 21.05 2.36 11.29
N PHE A 441 20.79 1.28 12.02
CA PHE A 441 21.60 0.86 13.18
C PHE A 441 22.39 -0.43 12.99
N GLY A 442 22.21 -1.13 11.86
CA GLY A 442 22.95 -2.36 11.55
C GLY A 442 22.49 -3.60 12.32
N VAL A 443 21.28 -3.59 12.89
CA VAL A 443 20.72 -4.70 13.68
C VAL A 443 19.73 -5.51 12.83
N THR A 444 20.19 -6.57 12.17
CA THR A 444 19.38 -7.43 11.29
C THR A 444 18.26 -8.17 12.02
N GLU A 445 17.05 -8.21 11.44
CA GLU A 445 15.93 -9.08 11.81
C GLU A 445 15.87 -10.32 10.90
N PRO A 446 16.45 -11.46 11.31
CA PRO A 446 16.44 -12.69 10.51
C PRO A 446 15.05 -13.33 10.35
N ASN A 447 14.05 -12.91 11.13
CA ASN A 447 12.70 -13.45 11.02
C ASN A 447 11.98 -12.99 9.73
N ILE A 448 12.40 -11.86 9.12
CA ILE A 448 11.81 -11.39 7.86
C ILE A 448 12.18 -12.37 6.75
N SER A 449 11.15 -12.93 6.10
CA SER A 449 11.33 -13.95 5.07
C SER A 449 12.16 -13.43 3.86
N PRO A 450 12.82 -14.33 3.11
CA PRO A 450 13.48 -13.96 1.86
C PRO A 450 12.55 -13.27 0.87
N TRP A 451 11.29 -13.73 0.75
CA TRP A 451 10.31 -13.15 -0.16
C TRP A 451 9.96 -11.70 0.21
N ARG A 452 9.73 -11.40 1.50
CA ARG A 452 9.45 -10.03 1.94
C ARG A 452 10.62 -9.09 1.70
N ARG A 453 11.86 -9.53 1.96
CA ARG A 453 13.05 -8.73 1.63
C ARG A 453 13.22 -8.48 0.13
N ALA A 454 12.79 -9.44 -0.70
CA ALA A 454 12.88 -9.29 -2.15
C ALA A 454 11.83 -8.32 -2.71
N VAL A 455 10.62 -8.25 -2.12
CA VAL A 455 9.47 -7.50 -2.67
C VAL A 455 9.24 -6.16 -1.95
N CYS A 456 9.33 -6.13 -0.62
CA CYS A 456 9.04 -4.96 0.20
C CYS A 456 10.30 -4.11 0.41
N GLY A 457 10.17 -2.80 0.20
CA GLY A 457 11.26 -1.85 0.43
C GLY A 457 11.55 -1.59 1.91
N ASP A 458 12.60 -0.84 2.19
CA ASP A 458 13.07 -0.52 3.55
C ASP A 458 12.67 0.89 4.03
N LEU A 459 11.68 1.50 3.38
CA LEU A 459 11.19 2.88 3.60
C LEU A 459 12.21 4.01 3.36
N THR A 460 13.48 3.73 3.05
CA THR A 460 14.48 4.81 2.86
C THR A 460 14.15 5.74 1.70
N SER A 461 13.52 5.22 0.63
CA SER A 461 13.05 5.99 -0.53
C SER A 461 11.93 6.99 -0.21
N THR A 462 11.34 6.94 0.99
CA THR A 462 10.28 7.86 1.42
C THR A 462 10.81 9.21 1.92
N LEU A 463 12.13 9.31 2.12
CA LEU A 463 12.85 10.46 2.69
C LEU A 463 13.84 11.03 1.67
N ASP A 464 14.08 12.35 1.72
CA ASP A 464 15.19 13.00 1.01
C ASP A 464 16.15 13.60 2.03
N PHE A 465 17.29 12.94 2.23
CA PHE A 465 18.33 13.38 3.17
C PHE A 465 19.18 14.54 2.64
N THR A 466 18.97 14.97 1.39
CA THR A 466 19.80 15.99 0.72
C THR A 466 19.16 17.36 0.66
N LYS A 467 17.85 17.47 0.91
CA LYS A 467 17.08 18.72 0.80
C LYS A 467 16.38 19.10 2.09
N SER A 468 16.20 20.41 2.26
CA SER A 468 15.32 21.03 3.24
C SER A 468 14.21 21.77 2.49
N ASP A 469 12.95 21.51 2.81
CA ASP A 469 11.80 22.27 2.30
C ASP A 469 11.13 23.04 3.45
N ALA A 470 11.10 24.36 3.30
CA ALA A 470 10.52 25.29 4.27
C ALA A 470 9.14 25.82 3.85
N THR A 471 8.48 25.23 2.84
CA THR A 471 7.19 25.72 2.34
C THR A 471 6.00 25.12 3.11
N PHE A 472 4.97 25.94 3.35
CA PHE A 472 3.88 25.63 4.28
C PHE A 472 2.49 25.75 3.62
N PRO A 473 1.62 24.73 3.74
CA PRO A 473 0.19 24.87 3.45
C PRO A 473 -0.61 25.41 4.66
N SER A 474 -1.83 25.91 4.41
CA SER A 474 -2.84 26.21 5.44
C SER A 474 -3.74 24.98 5.67
N LEU A 475 -4.09 24.60 6.91
CA LEU A 475 -4.72 23.30 7.27
C LEU A 475 -5.81 23.49 8.38
N PRO A 476 -6.35 22.52 9.16
CA PRO A 476 -7.43 22.73 10.16
C PRO A 476 -7.10 22.32 11.64
N SER A 477 -7.64 22.97 12.69
CA SER A 477 -7.33 22.69 14.11
C SER A 477 -7.99 21.40 14.62
N THR A 478 -7.30 20.65 15.51
CA THR A 478 -7.83 19.44 16.17
C THR A 478 -8.51 19.70 17.52
N SER A 479 -8.50 20.94 18.02
CA SER A 479 -8.89 21.26 19.41
C SER A 479 -10.33 20.89 19.79
N ASN A 480 -11.22 20.72 18.82
CA ASN A 480 -12.63 20.34 19.02
C ASN A 480 -12.99 18.94 18.49
N TYR A 481 -12.02 18.17 18.02
CA TYR A 481 -12.27 16.89 17.33
C TYR A 481 -12.97 15.86 18.22
N VAL A 482 -12.54 15.72 19.48
CA VAL A 482 -13.17 14.82 20.46
C VAL A 482 -14.66 15.17 20.63
N ALA A 483 -14.97 16.45 20.87
CA ALA A 483 -16.35 16.91 21.02
C ALA A 483 -17.18 16.75 19.75
N GLN A 484 -16.58 16.93 18.57
CA GLN A 484 -17.24 16.69 17.28
C GLN A 484 -17.57 15.21 17.07
N ALA A 485 -16.64 14.31 17.41
CA ALA A 485 -16.87 12.87 17.39
C ALA A 485 -17.97 12.46 18.37
N ASP A 486 -17.94 12.94 19.61
CA ASP A 486 -18.96 12.64 20.62
C ASP A 486 -20.36 13.06 20.14
N LEU A 487 -20.46 14.28 19.59
CA LEU A 487 -21.70 14.77 19.02
C LEU A 487 -22.18 13.87 17.87
N GLN A 488 -21.27 13.44 17.00
CA GLN A 488 -21.64 12.64 15.84
C GLN A 488 -22.08 11.23 16.23
N CYS A 489 -21.35 10.58 17.15
CA CYS A 489 -21.69 9.25 17.65
C CYS A 489 -22.95 9.25 18.54
N SER A 490 -23.40 10.41 19.04
CA SER A 490 -24.68 10.55 19.74
C SER A 490 -25.91 10.58 18.82
N ARG A 491 -25.71 10.69 17.49
CA ARG A 491 -26.82 10.72 16.52
C ARG A 491 -27.52 9.37 16.47
N ALA A 492 -28.86 9.40 16.41
CA ALA A 492 -29.69 8.19 16.47
C ALA A 492 -29.61 7.30 15.21
N THR A 493 -29.23 7.85 14.06
CA THR A 493 -29.23 7.11 12.80
C THR A 493 -27.81 6.69 12.42
N ALA A 494 -27.58 5.37 12.42
CA ALA A 494 -26.33 4.78 11.94
C ALA A 494 -26.21 4.89 10.41
N GLN A 495 -24.98 5.03 9.90
CA GLN A 495 -24.69 4.91 8.48
C GLN A 495 -25.16 3.55 7.94
N THR A 496 -25.75 3.57 6.74
CA THR A 496 -26.15 2.35 6.04
C THR A 496 -25.68 2.38 4.60
N ALA A 497 -25.46 1.20 4.01
CA ALA A 497 -25.11 1.09 2.61
C ALA A 497 -26.28 1.55 1.73
N PRO A 498 -26.03 2.25 0.61
CA PRO A 498 -27.09 2.64 -0.32
C PRO A 498 -27.91 1.43 -0.75
N ALA A 499 -29.23 1.59 -0.75
CA ALA A 499 -30.15 0.56 -1.23
C ALA A 499 -29.85 0.19 -2.68
N ALA A 500 -30.11 -1.06 -3.05
CA ALA A 500 -29.98 -1.49 -4.43
C ALA A 500 -30.89 -0.65 -5.35
N SER A 501 -30.31 -0.09 -6.40
CA SER A 501 -31.01 0.73 -7.39
C SER A 501 -30.91 0.10 -8.78
N THR A 502 -31.88 0.38 -9.64
CA THR A 502 -31.79 0.06 -11.07
C THR A 502 -30.88 1.04 -11.82
N ALA A 503 -30.54 2.19 -11.21
CA ALA A 503 -29.56 3.12 -11.76
C ALA A 503 -28.15 2.49 -11.69
N THR A 504 -27.33 2.76 -12.70
CA THR A 504 -25.93 2.34 -12.69
C THR A 504 -25.21 3.05 -11.55
N PRO A 505 -24.60 2.32 -10.59
CA PRO A 505 -23.85 2.96 -9.53
C PRO A 505 -22.71 3.82 -10.09
N SER A 506 -22.47 4.97 -9.46
CA SER A 506 -21.42 5.92 -9.85
C SER A 506 -20.35 6.02 -8.77
N ILE A 507 -19.11 6.25 -9.17
CA ILE A 507 -17.99 6.47 -8.26
C ILE A 507 -17.77 7.99 -8.18
N ALA A 508 -17.68 8.54 -6.96
CA ALA A 508 -17.35 9.95 -6.80
C ALA A 508 -15.94 10.22 -7.34
N ALA A 509 -15.76 11.37 -8.01
CA ALA A 509 -14.46 11.77 -8.54
C ALA A 509 -13.45 11.96 -7.39
N GLN A 510 -12.24 11.43 -7.59
CA GLN A 510 -11.05 11.76 -6.78
C GLN A 510 -10.68 13.24 -6.95
N GLU A 511 -10.04 13.84 -5.93
CA GLU A 511 -9.50 15.20 -6.05
C GLU A 511 -8.60 15.30 -7.29
N PRO A 512 -8.77 16.32 -8.15
CA PRO A 512 -7.97 16.45 -9.35
C PRO A 512 -6.52 16.81 -9.02
N GLY A 513 -5.60 16.47 -9.93
CA GLY A 513 -4.20 16.88 -9.86
C GLY A 513 -3.22 15.73 -9.67
N THR A 514 -1.93 16.08 -9.68
CA THR A 514 -0.81 15.16 -9.46
C THR A 514 -0.03 15.55 -8.22
N ARG A 515 0.78 14.62 -7.71
CA ARG A 515 1.74 14.87 -6.62
C ARG A 515 3.16 14.63 -7.07
N LEU A 516 4.10 15.25 -6.35
CA LEU A 516 5.50 14.85 -6.46
C LEU A 516 5.63 13.38 -6.03
N SER A 517 6.32 12.59 -6.85
CA SER A 517 6.50 11.17 -6.61
C SER A 517 7.94 10.88 -6.22
N ARG A 518 8.12 10.07 -5.18
CA ARG A 518 9.43 9.57 -4.77
C ARG A 518 9.96 8.62 -5.86
N PRO A 519 11.28 8.66 -6.16
CA PRO A 519 11.89 7.67 -7.04
C PRO A 519 11.68 6.26 -6.48
N THR A 520 11.36 5.31 -7.34
CA THR A 520 11.26 3.89 -6.96
C THR A 520 12.43 3.09 -7.55
N PRO A 521 12.81 1.96 -6.94
CA PRO A 521 13.97 1.16 -7.39
C PRO A 521 13.68 0.24 -8.59
N TYR A 522 12.52 0.40 -9.24
CA TYR A 522 12.04 -0.55 -10.23
C TYR A 522 12.60 -0.29 -11.63
N GLU A 523 13.06 -1.35 -12.28
CA GLU A 523 13.28 -1.38 -13.72
C GLU A 523 12.77 -2.74 -14.22
N LEU A 524 11.50 -2.76 -14.66
CA LEU A 524 10.74 -3.99 -14.88
C LEU A 524 10.57 -4.28 -16.37
N HIS A 525 10.76 -5.55 -16.72
CA HIS A 525 10.63 -6.05 -18.09
C HIS A 525 9.69 -7.24 -18.11
N VAL A 526 8.61 -7.14 -18.90
CA VAL A 526 7.67 -8.24 -19.12
C VAL A 526 7.41 -8.29 -20.62
N ASN A 527 7.95 -9.33 -21.25
CA ASN A 527 7.92 -9.53 -22.69
C ASN A 527 7.23 -10.87 -22.99
N GLY A 528 6.47 -10.92 -24.08
CA GLY A 528 5.64 -12.07 -24.43
C GLY A 528 5.90 -12.53 -25.87
N GLN A 529 6.12 -13.83 -26.04
CA GLN A 529 6.45 -14.44 -27.33
C GLN A 529 5.62 -15.68 -27.58
N LEU A 530 5.12 -15.85 -28.80
CA LEU A 530 4.49 -17.10 -29.23
C LEU A 530 5.58 -18.13 -29.55
N THR A 531 5.53 -19.28 -28.89
CA THR A 531 6.43 -20.41 -29.09
C THR A 531 5.66 -21.65 -29.56
N SER A 532 6.37 -22.72 -29.90
CA SER A 532 5.73 -24.01 -30.23
C SER A 532 4.96 -24.64 -29.06
N ALA A 533 5.24 -24.21 -27.82
CA ALA A 533 4.58 -24.72 -26.62
C ALA A 533 3.35 -23.88 -26.20
N GLY A 534 3.11 -22.74 -26.85
CA GLY A 534 2.08 -21.78 -26.48
C GLY A 534 2.62 -20.36 -26.37
N TYR A 535 1.91 -19.49 -25.65
CA TYR A 535 2.38 -18.12 -25.42
C TYR A 535 3.22 -18.04 -24.16
N THR A 536 4.49 -17.65 -24.28
CA THR A 536 5.43 -17.57 -23.17
C THR A 536 5.61 -16.11 -22.75
N ILE A 537 5.49 -15.83 -21.45
CA ILE A 537 5.83 -14.54 -20.85
C ILE A 537 7.11 -14.70 -20.04
N THR A 538 8.05 -13.77 -20.23
CA THR A 538 9.26 -13.64 -19.43
C THR A 538 9.19 -12.37 -18.60
N PHE A 539 9.39 -12.53 -17.29
CA PHE A 539 9.41 -11.47 -16.30
C PHE A 539 10.86 -11.27 -15.86
N ALA A 540 11.33 -10.02 -15.79
CA ALA A 540 12.64 -9.66 -15.28
C ALA A 540 12.58 -8.35 -14.50
N SER A 541 13.48 -8.21 -13.51
CA SER A 541 13.75 -6.95 -12.83
C SER A 541 15.24 -6.66 -12.94
N SER A 542 15.64 -5.60 -13.66
CA SER A 542 17.04 -5.13 -13.70
C SER A 542 17.31 -4.02 -12.69
N GLY A 543 16.26 -3.56 -11.98
CA GLY A 543 16.36 -2.58 -10.91
C GLY A 543 16.96 -3.17 -9.63
N THR A 544 16.96 -2.38 -8.55
CA THR A 544 17.56 -2.79 -7.27
C THR A 544 16.58 -3.44 -6.29
N GLN A 545 15.30 -3.55 -6.67
CA GLN A 545 14.26 -4.25 -5.91
C GLN A 545 13.60 -5.31 -6.79
N GLY A 546 13.23 -6.44 -6.18
CA GLY A 546 12.36 -7.41 -6.82
C GLY A 546 10.94 -6.87 -7.00
N ALA A 547 10.14 -7.57 -7.80
CA ALA A 547 8.75 -7.19 -8.06
C ALA A 547 7.83 -8.40 -8.03
N HIS A 548 6.59 -8.12 -7.64
CA HIS A 548 5.47 -9.02 -7.77
C HIS A 548 4.65 -8.66 -9.02
N PHE A 549 4.10 -9.68 -9.69
CA PHE A 549 3.19 -9.51 -10.81
C PHE A 549 1.95 -10.39 -10.67
N TRP A 550 0.78 -9.82 -10.93
CA TRP A 550 -0.45 -10.58 -11.17
C TRP A 550 -0.70 -10.73 -12.66
N VAL A 551 -1.09 -11.94 -13.08
CA VAL A 551 -1.41 -12.25 -14.48
C VAL A 551 -2.82 -12.80 -14.61
N TYR A 552 -3.61 -12.15 -15.46
CA TYR A 552 -5.02 -12.48 -15.71
C TYR A 552 -5.22 -12.89 -17.16
N THR A 553 -6.18 -13.78 -17.37
CA THR A 553 -6.69 -14.14 -18.70
C THR A 553 -8.13 -13.68 -18.87
N ASN A 554 -8.62 -13.61 -20.10
CA ASN A 554 -10.06 -13.34 -20.35
C ASN A 554 -10.98 -14.53 -19.97
N ASP A 555 -10.43 -15.70 -19.68
CA ASP A 555 -11.19 -16.79 -19.06
C ASP A 555 -11.48 -16.44 -17.60
N SER A 556 -12.75 -16.08 -17.32
CA SER A 556 -13.21 -15.72 -15.99
C SER A 556 -13.25 -16.89 -15.00
N THR A 557 -13.12 -18.14 -15.49
CA THR A 557 -13.04 -19.33 -14.66
C THR A 557 -11.60 -19.67 -14.25
N ALA A 558 -10.60 -19.17 -14.98
CA ALA A 558 -9.21 -19.32 -14.62
C ALA A 558 -8.87 -18.53 -13.34
N LEU A 559 -7.95 -19.06 -12.54
CA LEU A 559 -7.38 -18.32 -11.42
C LEU A 559 -6.26 -17.39 -11.94
N PRO A 560 -6.19 -16.15 -11.44
CA PRO A 560 -5.02 -15.30 -11.66
C PRO A 560 -3.75 -16.00 -11.18
N ARG A 561 -2.65 -15.81 -11.91
CA ARG A 561 -1.33 -16.34 -11.53
C ARG A 561 -0.48 -15.24 -10.89
N SER A 562 0.25 -15.58 -9.85
CA SER A 562 1.17 -14.69 -9.13
C SER A 562 2.62 -15.02 -9.50
N TYR A 563 3.43 -14.00 -9.76
CA TYR A 563 4.87 -14.17 -10.01
C TYR A 563 5.71 -13.26 -9.13
N THR A 564 6.87 -13.75 -8.69
CA THR A 564 7.86 -12.93 -7.98
C THR A 564 9.22 -13.07 -8.62
N VAL A 565 9.85 -11.94 -8.93
CA VAL A 565 11.19 -11.88 -9.51
C VAL A 565 12.08 -10.98 -8.67
N GLU A 566 13.17 -11.52 -8.15
CA GLU A 566 14.20 -10.72 -7.46
C GLU A 566 14.92 -9.76 -8.41
N ALA A 567 15.49 -8.71 -7.83
CA ALA A 567 16.43 -7.84 -8.53
C ALA A 567 17.54 -8.65 -9.23
N GLY A 568 17.81 -8.31 -10.49
CA GLY A 568 18.81 -8.96 -11.34
C GLY A 568 18.43 -10.36 -11.85
N LYS A 569 17.20 -10.83 -11.61
CA LYS A 569 16.75 -12.16 -12.06
C LYS A 569 15.65 -12.08 -13.09
N GLN A 570 15.36 -13.24 -13.68
CA GLN A 570 14.23 -13.46 -14.59
C GLN A 570 13.57 -14.82 -14.34
N LEU A 571 12.29 -14.94 -14.70
CA LEU A 571 11.59 -16.22 -14.83
C LEU A 571 10.65 -16.17 -16.03
N SER A 572 10.25 -17.34 -16.53
CA SER A 572 9.28 -17.45 -17.62
C SER A 572 8.18 -18.47 -17.28
N ASP A 573 7.00 -18.25 -17.84
CA ASP A 573 5.89 -19.21 -17.80
C ASP A 573 5.16 -19.23 -19.15
N THR A 574 4.52 -20.35 -19.48
CA THR A 574 3.89 -20.59 -20.78
C THR A 574 2.42 -20.96 -20.61
N TRP A 575 1.57 -20.27 -21.35
CA TRP A 575 0.16 -20.61 -21.54
C TRP A 575 0.05 -21.49 -22.76
N ALA A 576 -0.26 -22.77 -22.54
CA ALA A 576 -0.50 -23.71 -23.63
C ALA A 576 -1.65 -23.21 -24.52
N LEU A 577 -1.47 -23.30 -25.83
CA LEU A 577 -2.46 -22.91 -26.83
C LEU A 577 -2.68 -24.05 -27.82
N ASP A 578 -3.93 -24.37 -28.10
CA ASP A 578 -4.28 -25.26 -29.20
C ASP A 578 -4.12 -24.55 -30.55
N ALA A 579 -4.01 -25.35 -31.62
CA ALA A 579 -3.94 -24.84 -32.98
C ALA A 579 -5.21 -24.05 -33.34
N GLY A 580 -5.09 -22.73 -33.42
CA GLY A 580 -6.19 -21.80 -33.72
C GLY A 580 -6.74 -21.04 -32.51
N SER A 581 -6.28 -21.33 -31.29
CA SER A 581 -6.71 -20.60 -30.09
C SER A 581 -6.15 -19.18 -30.04
N GLY A 582 -7.02 -18.26 -29.61
CA GLY A 582 -6.64 -16.92 -29.21
C GLY A 582 -6.07 -16.90 -27.79
N TYR A 583 -5.29 -15.86 -27.48
CA TYR A 583 -4.86 -15.57 -26.12
C TYR A 583 -5.12 -14.11 -25.80
N ALA A 584 -5.42 -13.85 -24.53
CA ALA A 584 -5.63 -12.52 -23.99
C ALA A 584 -5.12 -12.50 -22.56
N ILE A 585 -3.91 -11.95 -22.39
CA ILE A 585 -3.17 -11.98 -21.12
C ILE A 585 -2.88 -10.55 -20.69
N HIS A 586 -3.16 -10.25 -19.43
CA HIS A 586 -2.92 -8.95 -18.81
C HIS A 586 -1.99 -9.13 -17.61
N VAL A 587 -0.96 -8.30 -17.51
CA VAL A 587 0.02 -8.34 -16.42
C VAL A 587 -0.01 -7.02 -15.67
N TYR A 588 -0.16 -7.09 -14.36
CA TYR A 588 -0.16 -5.94 -13.45
C TYR A 588 1.07 -6.04 -12.54
N GLY A 589 1.76 -4.93 -12.35
CA GLY A 589 2.91 -4.80 -11.45
C GLY A 589 2.83 -3.53 -10.59
N PRO A 590 3.88 -3.24 -9.79
CA PRO A 590 3.92 -2.06 -8.95
C PRO A 590 4.03 -0.76 -9.78
N ASN A 591 3.78 0.38 -9.13
CA ASN A 591 3.87 1.72 -9.71
C ASN A 591 3.21 1.91 -11.09
N GLY A 592 1.98 1.39 -11.27
CA GLY A 592 1.22 1.53 -12.51
C GLY A 592 1.75 0.70 -13.69
N TYR A 593 2.67 -0.23 -13.45
CA TYR A 593 3.19 -1.12 -14.48
C TYR A 593 2.10 -2.05 -15.01
N PHE A 594 1.87 -2.01 -16.33
CA PHE A 594 0.84 -2.82 -16.99
C PHE A 594 1.30 -3.32 -18.36
N ARG A 595 0.93 -4.57 -18.70
CA ARG A 595 1.10 -5.14 -20.04
C ARG A 595 -0.18 -5.83 -20.49
N ARG A 596 -0.49 -5.75 -21.78
CA ARG A 596 -1.56 -6.54 -22.43
C ARG A 596 -1.02 -7.21 -23.68
N PHE A 597 -1.31 -8.50 -23.78
CA PHE A 597 -0.96 -9.35 -24.91
C PHE A 597 -2.24 -9.97 -25.48
N LEU A 598 -2.65 -9.54 -26.68
CA LEU A 598 -3.71 -10.21 -27.43
C LEU A 598 -3.13 -10.79 -28.73
N GLY A 599 -3.62 -11.96 -29.11
CA GLY A 599 -3.22 -12.59 -30.35
C GLY A 599 -3.93 -13.91 -30.59
N ALA A 600 -3.55 -14.58 -31.68
CA ALA A 600 -4.00 -15.91 -32.01
C ALA A 600 -2.85 -16.69 -32.65
N ALA A 601 -2.70 -17.96 -32.28
CA ALA A 601 -1.60 -18.79 -32.78
C ALA A 601 -1.57 -18.87 -34.32
N SER A 602 -2.74 -18.94 -34.95
CA SER A 602 -2.89 -18.94 -36.41
C SER A 602 -2.59 -17.59 -37.06
N GLY A 603 -2.89 -16.47 -36.38
CA GLY A 603 -2.68 -15.12 -36.90
C GLY A 603 -1.22 -14.67 -36.87
N GLU A 604 -0.42 -15.22 -35.95
CA GLU A 604 0.99 -14.85 -35.79
C GLU A 604 1.96 -15.71 -36.61
N ALA A 605 1.53 -16.88 -37.10
CA ALA A 605 2.39 -17.83 -37.80
C ALA A 605 2.99 -17.32 -39.13
N ALA A 606 2.44 -16.26 -39.73
CA ALA A 606 2.93 -15.73 -41.01
C ALA A 606 4.05 -14.68 -40.86
N ALA A 607 4.02 -13.90 -39.77
CA ALA A 607 4.93 -12.78 -39.54
C ALA A 607 5.78 -12.92 -38.27
N HIS A 608 5.40 -13.80 -37.34
CA HIS A 608 6.00 -13.95 -36.02
C HIS A 608 6.32 -12.59 -35.35
N PRO A 609 5.34 -11.67 -35.25
CA PRO A 609 5.59 -10.34 -34.72
C PRO A 609 5.88 -10.39 -33.22
N ASP A 610 7.04 -9.86 -32.83
CA ASP A 610 7.47 -9.74 -31.44
C ASP A 610 7.70 -8.27 -31.07
N LEU A 611 7.44 -7.93 -29.80
CA LEU A 611 7.68 -6.62 -29.22
C LEU A 611 8.41 -6.79 -27.90
N THR A 612 9.67 -6.36 -27.87
CA THR A 612 10.45 -6.25 -26.64
C THR A 612 10.47 -4.80 -26.16
N THR A 613 10.12 -4.57 -24.90
CA THR A 613 10.22 -3.25 -24.27
C THR A 613 11.59 -3.08 -23.63
N CYS A 614 12.18 -1.89 -23.76
CA CYS A 614 13.46 -1.53 -23.17
C CYS A 614 13.43 -0.08 -22.66
N TYR A 615 14.41 0.30 -21.83
CA TYR A 615 14.48 1.64 -21.24
C TYR A 615 15.81 2.34 -21.52
N ASP A 616 15.72 3.62 -21.84
CA ASP A 616 16.82 4.56 -21.76
C ASP A 616 16.70 5.28 -20.41
N VAL A 617 17.16 4.61 -19.35
CA VAL A 617 17.07 5.08 -17.96
C VAL A 617 17.75 6.44 -17.78
N ALA A 618 18.87 6.68 -18.47
CA ALA A 618 19.64 7.92 -18.34
C ALA A 618 18.82 9.15 -18.75
N ASN A 619 18.00 9.01 -19.79
CA ASN A 619 17.13 10.08 -20.28
C ASN A 619 15.67 9.96 -19.78
N GLY A 620 15.32 8.86 -19.12
CA GLY A 620 13.96 8.61 -18.63
C GLY A 620 12.97 8.26 -19.75
N ASN A 621 13.46 7.57 -20.79
CA ASN A 621 12.70 7.28 -22.01
C ASN A 621 12.48 5.78 -22.19
N VAL A 622 11.48 5.43 -23.02
CA VAL A 622 11.18 4.05 -23.39
C VAL A 622 11.45 3.84 -24.87
N TYR A 623 11.95 2.66 -25.22
CA TYR A 623 12.05 2.23 -26.60
C TYR A 623 11.58 0.79 -26.73
N VAL A 624 11.20 0.41 -27.94
CA VAL A 624 10.79 -0.96 -28.24
C VAL A 624 11.57 -1.49 -29.42
N THR A 625 11.88 -2.78 -29.38
CA THR A 625 12.34 -3.53 -30.55
C THR A 625 11.17 -4.33 -31.10
N LEU A 626 10.75 -4.00 -32.33
CA LEU A 626 9.77 -4.75 -33.10
C LEU A 626 10.51 -5.73 -34.00
N ALA A 627 10.17 -7.01 -33.95
CA ALA A 627 10.74 -8.01 -34.83
C ALA A 627 9.68 -8.58 -35.78
N ASN A 628 10.09 -8.86 -37.02
CA ASN A 628 9.29 -9.53 -38.04
C ASN A 628 10.03 -10.78 -38.51
N GLY A 629 9.65 -11.95 -38.01
CA GLY A 629 10.19 -13.23 -38.45
C GLY A 629 9.61 -13.75 -39.77
N GLY A 630 8.67 -13.03 -40.38
CA GLY A 630 8.00 -13.40 -41.62
C GLY A 630 8.79 -13.12 -42.89
N THR A 631 8.15 -13.44 -44.02
CA THR A 631 8.71 -13.27 -45.38
C THR A 631 8.22 -12.01 -46.10
N GLN A 632 7.28 -11.28 -45.51
CA GLN A 632 6.74 -10.02 -46.03
C GLN A 632 6.93 -8.90 -44.99
N PRO A 633 7.08 -7.64 -45.40
CA PRO A 633 7.12 -6.53 -44.46
C PRO A 633 5.78 -6.42 -43.70
N ILE A 634 5.84 -6.00 -42.44
CA ILE A 634 4.66 -5.68 -41.64
C ILE A 634 4.64 -4.19 -41.32
N THR A 635 3.44 -3.63 -41.16
CA THR A 635 3.25 -2.28 -40.65
C THR A 635 2.59 -2.34 -39.28
N VAL A 636 3.27 -1.79 -38.28
CA VAL A 636 2.77 -1.67 -36.90
C VAL A 636 2.33 -0.24 -36.66
N THR A 637 1.08 -0.05 -36.23
CA THR A 637 0.57 1.24 -35.76
C THR A 637 0.81 1.34 -34.27
N ALA A 638 1.62 2.31 -33.85
CA ALA A 638 1.83 2.64 -32.44
C ALA A 638 1.02 3.89 -32.07
N THR A 639 0.18 3.78 -31.04
CA THR A 639 -0.71 4.85 -30.56
C THR A 639 -0.43 5.13 -29.09
N ASP A 640 -0.21 6.40 -28.75
CA ASP A 640 -0.24 6.85 -27.36
C ASP A 640 -1.69 7.01 -26.90
N LEU A 641 -2.06 6.26 -25.86
CA LEU A 641 -3.42 6.22 -25.34
C LEU A 641 -3.71 7.30 -24.29
N ALA A 642 -2.69 8.05 -23.83
CA ALA A 642 -2.79 8.84 -22.61
C ALA A 642 -2.15 10.22 -22.66
N TYR A 643 -0.97 10.35 -23.28
CA TYR A 643 -0.11 11.54 -23.11
C TYR A 643 0.00 12.40 -24.37
N GLY A 644 -0.78 12.08 -25.40
CA GLY A 644 -1.01 12.95 -26.55
C GLY A 644 0.07 12.95 -27.62
N GLN A 645 1.00 11.99 -27.62
CA GLN A 645 1.92 11.82 -28.74
C GLN A 645 1.18 11.36 -30.01
N ALA A 646 1.62 11.86 -31.17
CA ALA A 646 1.03 11.49 -32.45
C ALA A 646 1.23 9.99 -32.74
N PRO A 647 0.21 9.29 -33.30
CA PRO A 647 0.36 7.92 -33.74
C PRO A 647 1.48 7.76 -34.77
N ARG A 648 2.19 6.65 -34.72
CA ARG A 648 3.32 6.34 -35.60
C ARG A 648 3.02 5.08 -36.41
N SER A 649 3.38 5.10 -37.69
CA SER A 649 3.37 3.93 -38.56
C SER A 649 4.79 3.41 -38.70
N LEU A 650 5.04 2.18 -38.28
CA LEU A 650 6.36 1.57 -38.19
C LEU A 650 6.42 0.36 -39.13
N THR A 651 7.14 0.47 -40.24
CA THR A 651 7.31 -0.63 -41.19
C THR A 651 8.55 -1.45 -40.82
N VAL A 652 8.35 -2.73 -40.52
CA VAL A 652 9.42 -3.68 -40.19
C VAL A 652 9.63 -4.62 -41.38
N PRO A 653 10.79 -4.57 -42.07
CA PRO A 653 11.07 -5.45 -43.20
C PRO A 653 11.02 -6.93 -42.81
N ALA A 654 10.79 -7.80 -43.80
CA ALA A 654 10.82 -9.24 -43.62
C ALA A 654 12.17 -9.71 -43.04
N GLY A 655 12.12 -10.54 -41.99
CA GLY A 655 13.30 -11.10 -41.33
C GLY A 655 14.17 -10.07 -40.59
N GLN A 656 13.67 -8.87 -40.33
CA GLN A 656 14.42 -7.78 -39.68
C GLN A 656 13.75 -7.33 -38.38
N SER A 657 14.46 -6.50 -37.63
CA SER A 657 13.91 -5.75 -36.50
C SER A 657 14.01 -4.24 -36.73
N LEU A 658 13.15 -3.49 -36.04
CA LEU A 658 13.15 -2.04 -36.00
C LEU A 658 13.10 -1.59 -34.54
N GLU A 659 13.99 -0.67 -34.19
CA GLU A 659 13.95 0.01 -32.90
C GLU A 659 13.20 1.34 -33.03
N ALA A 660 12.29 1.61 -32.10
CA ALA A 660 11.54 2.86 -32.04
C ALA A 660 11.59 3.45 -30.63
N HIS A 661 11.79 4.77 -30.54
CA HIS A 661 12.06 5.49 -29.29
C HIS A 661 10.97 6.52 -28.97
N TRP A 662 10.58 6.65 -27.70
CA TRP A 662 9.66 7.67 -27.21
C TRP A 662 10.31 8.55 -26.15
N ASP A 663 10.32 9.86 -26.40
CA ASP A 663 10.64 10.87 -25.41
C ASP A 663 9.44 11.02 -24.46
N LEU A 664 9.66 10.83 -23.16
CA LEU A 664 8.62 10.86 -22.13
C LEU A 664 8.71 12.13 -21.24
N SER A 665 9.50 13.12 -21.64
CA SER A 665 9.68 14.37 -20.88
C SER A 665 8.38 15.15 -20.69
N CYS A 666 7.43 15.07 -21.63
CA CYS A 666 6.13 15.74 -21.53
C CYS A 666 5.11 15.05 -20.60
N SER A 667 5.38 13.80 -20.22
CA SER A 667 4.49 12.95 -19.43
C SER A 667 5.06 12.59 -18.07
N SER A 668 6.09 13.29 -17.59
CA SER A 668 6.80 12.95 -16.35
C SER A 668 7.29 11.50 -16.33
N GLN A 669 7.87 11.04 -17.46
CA GLN A 669 8.40 9.69 -17.66
C GLN A 669 7.35 8.57 -17.72
N TRP A 670 6.06 8.91 -17.78
CA TRP A 670 4.99 7.93 -17.95
C TRP A 670 4.74 7.59 -19.43
N TYR A 671 4.35 6.35 -19.71
CA TYR A 671 3.99 5.88 -21.05
C TYR A 671 2.76 4.96 -21.01
N ASP A 672 1.97 4.99 -22.10
CA ASP A 672 0.85 4.08 -22.35
C ASP A 672 0.67 3.94 -23.86
N LEU A 673 1.36 2.95 -24.42
CA LEU A 673 1.50 2.76 -25.86
C LEU A 673 0.79 1.47 -26.28
N GLN A 674 -0.04 1.56 -27.31
CA GLN A 674 -0.68 0.42 -27.96
C GLN A 674 -0.10 0.20 -29.35
N PHE A 675 0.22 -1.05 -29.66
CA PHE A 675 0.73 -1.50 -30.95
C PHE A 675 -0.26 -2.48 -31.58
N THR A 676 -0.64 -2.22 -32.83
CA THR A 676 -1.53 -3.09 -33.62
C THR A 676 -0.97 -3.27 -35.03
N ILE A 677 -1.34 -4.37 -35.69
CA ILE A 677 -1.00 -4.62 -37.09
C ILE A 677 -2.31 -4.60 -37.89
N PRO A 678 -2.53 -3.66 -38.82
CA PRO A 678 -3.78 -3.56 -39.58
C PRO A 678 -4.14 -4.85 -40.32
N ASP A 679 -3.13 -5.53 -40.88
CA ASP A 679 -3.30 -6.80 -41.61
C ASP A 679 -3.41 -8.03 -40.69
N ASN A 680 -3.25 -7.85 -39.37
CA ASN A 680 -3.46 -8.88 -38.35
C ASN A 680 -4.22 -8.27 -37.15
N PRO A 681 -5.54 -8.11 -37.26
CA PRO A 681 -6.35 -7.44 -36.24
C PRO A 681 -6.43 -8.20 -34.91
N SER A 682 -5.98 -9.45 -34.86
CA SER A 682 -5.91 -10.21 -33.61
C SER A 682 -4.72 -9.82 -32.73
N TRP A 683 -3.65 -9.27 -33.33
CA TRP A 683 -2.42 -8.94 -32.62
C TRP A 683 -2.50 -7.55 -32.00
N LEU A 684 -2.36 -7.50 -30.68
CA LEU A 684 -2.23 -6.26 -29.92
C LEU A 684 -1.19 -6.44 -28.82
N ARG A 685 -0.36 -5.41 -28.67
CA ARG A 685 0.48 -5.23 -27.48
C ARG A 685 0.16 -3.88 -26.87
N ARG A 686 -0.13 -3.83 -25.57
CA ARG A 686 -0.20 -2.56 -24.82
C ARG A 686 0.85 -2.59 -23.73
N ILE A 687 1.63 -1.52 -23.63
CA ILE A 687 2.62 -1.33 -22.59
C ILE A 687 2.31 -0.02 -21.87
N ALA A 688 2.23 -0.05 -20.54
CA ALA A 688 2.09 1.14 -19.73
C ALA A 688 2.92 1.06 -18.45
N GLY A 689 3.29 2.22 -17.93
CA GLY A 689 4.08 2.36 -16.72
C GLY A 689 4.87 3.66 -16.68
N ARG A 690 5.88 3.70 -15.81
CA ARG A 690 6.83 4.81 -15.70
C ARG A 690 8.26 4.31 -15.85
N VAL A 691 9.11 5.09 -16.50
CA VAL A 691 10.56 4.84 -16.52
C VAL A 691 11.18 5.50 -15.30
N GLU A 692 11.70 4.70 -14.37
CA GLU A 692 12.42 5.21 -13.20
C GLU A 692 13.84 5.62 -13.59
N ASN A 693 14.26 6.83 -13.22
CA ASN A 693 15.60 7.36 -13.47
C ASN A 693 16.28 7.91 -12.21
N GLY A 694 15.75 7.54 -11.03
CA GLY A 694 16.25 7.99 -9.73
C GLY A 694 15.91 9.45 -9.38
N ARG A 695 15.14 10.17 -10.20
CA ARG A 695 14.75 11.57 -9.96
C ARG A 695 13.31 11.66 -9.46
N VAL A 696 13.04 12.72 -8.71
CA VAL A 696 11.66 13.11 -8.36
C VAL A 696 10.93 13.52 -9.64
N THR A 697 9.75 12.96 -9.83
CA THR A 697 8.84 13.26 -10.94
C THR A 697 7.44 13.52 -10.38
N THR A 698 6.39 13.28 -11.15
CA THR A 698 5.00 13.31 -10.66
C THR A 698 4.32 11.95 -10.77
N THR A 699 3.23 11.79 -10.04
CA THR A 699 2.27 10.70 -10.29
C THR A 699 1.65 10.78 -11.69
N ASP A 700 1.01 9.68 -12.12
CA ASP A 700 0.45 9.54 -13.46
C ASP A 700 -0.48 10.72 -13.80
N PRO A 701 -0.10 11.59 -14.76
CA PRO A 701 -0.90 12.76 -15.11
C PRO A 701 -2.18 12.42 -15.88
N ALA A 702 -2.33 11.19 -16.38
CA ALA A 702 -3.54 10.70 -17.05
C ALA A 702 -4.52 9.99 -16.10
N ALA A 703 -4.15 9.80 -14.82
CA ALA A 703 -5.06 9.28 -13.80
C ALA A 703 -6.02 10.39 -13.33
N THR A 704 -7.05 10.70 -14.13
CA THR A 704 -7.93 11.85 -13.87
C THR A 704 -9.37 11.48 -13.51
N ALA A 705 -9.79 10.24 -13.75
CA ALA A 705 -11.17 9.81 -13.52
C ALA A 705 -11.25 8.29 -13.27
N PRO A 706 -12.29 7.82 -12.53
CA PRO A 706 -12.50 6.39 -12.33
C PRO A 706 -12.74 5.62 -13.62
N VAL A 707 -12.06 4.50 -13.77
CA VAL A 707 -12.33 3.54 -14.86
C VAL A 707 -13.59 2.74 -14.52
N THR A 708 -14.65 2.96 -15.31
CA THR A 708 -15.97 2.32 -15.12
C THR A 708 -16.26 1.19 -16.09
N LYS A 709 -15.32 0.88 -16.98
CA LYS A 709 -15.40 -0.20 -17.97
C LYS A 709 -14.10 -0.99 -17.96
N ALA A 710 -14.19 -2.31 -18.13
CA ALA A 710 -13.02 -3.17 -18.29
C ALA A 710 -12.20 -2.80 -19.54
N ILE A 711 -10.90 -3.08 -19.49
CA ILE A 711 -9.88 -2.77 -20.52
C ILE A 711 -9.91 -3.77 -21.70
#